data_AF-A0A1V9Z896-F1
#
_entry.id   AF-A0A1V9Z896-F1
#
_cell.length_a   1.000
_cell.length_b   1.000
_cell.length_c   1.000
_cell.angle_alpha   90.00
_cell.angle_beta   90.00
_cell.angle_gamma   90.00
#
_symmetry.space_group_name_H-M   'P 1'
#
loop_
_entity.id
_entity.type
_entity.pdbx_description
1 polymer ?
#
loop_
_entity_poly.entity_id
_entity_poly.type
_entity_poly.pdbx_seq_one_letter_code
_entity_poly.pdbx_strand_id
1 'polypeptide(L)'
;MAHGQDYENASIDELNSMIETTSDTIRQLRADKSKMAEVARHVKTLVTLRRLVKEAQEKAAENQIVAEEQTTEPKAAQAPVAEADNNQEEAAPVNDAAVAALTLEKQQLEAAMLAAQKAHELKTAELDAEKKKLETALKEAKEAHATAVAALHKNTKDLESTLEELTAAKEARDAPAPESNPENERLKAELEAVTAKLLAVETASKGVQDELTRESQRYAIELETANNFHKRFQNDLKKVTQERQELEKSLKTLSDDHAVAVEGLKAALAASQAELEKESQSFFLLKTSEADLKRQLETLEASLKERLSAGAKATEELVVVKRQLDQTDGLLKQSQLELERETKRWATDLEAEKIAHVRAQEELRKVVDDKIELVAKLKESMTKTEKLQSALATALGVQKETNDTITKLRAEAETSQGLLAALAQDFQAQKTELEQFKAEAQASAEEKQQLLADLDTVKADLQQLEAACDAERAAVASHKELVSETQTAAQATEAKLKALEAIHDLLVKDKALLEHSVSGLSEEKASLEATTTATTEQLAQLQAAVAASETEIAAMKCELEAAQAECLALQKAQAAVESEKATKSARLEVELAAEKARQVASKEALQAATAQAKAALDTATVSKTKVTALEAALKQKESEAKELKQTISSLRKEVAVLLVANEKLAAESKHSLAEAERLHASTDAIKEEWARFRKENGKLAETIAELRKAPKVEPEPVRSRDIGAVKTQHVALESQRNMLLAVVAVLLSILLAKLLL
;
A
#
# COMPACT_ATOMS: atom_id res chain seq x y z
N MET A 1 -36.00 60.70 107.19
CA MET A 1 -35.38 59.55 107.88
C MET A 1 -36.18 58.32 107.50
N ALA A 2 -35.52 57.23 107.15
CA ALA A 2 -36.11 55.88 107.08
C ALA A 2 -34.95 54.88 107.12
N HIS A 3 -35.19 53.77 107.84
CA HIS A 3 -34.29 52.65 108.14
C HIS A 3 -33.06 52.46 107.24
N GLY A 4 -31.88 52.44 107.86
CA GLY A 4 -30.88 51.45 107.47
C GLY A 4 -31.45 50.08 107.80
N GLN A 5 -31.48 49.19 106.80
CA GLN A 5 -31.79 47.77 106.99
C GLN A 5 -30.46 47.03 106.87
N ASP A 6 -30.15 46.19 107.85
CA ASP A 6 -28.86 45.51 107.94
C ASP A 6 -28.84 44.27 107.02
N TYR A 7 -28.77 44.52 105.71
CA TYR A 7 -28.81 43.51 104.65
C TYR A 7 -27.65 42.48 104.70
N GLU A 8 -26.61 42.73 105.50
CA GLU A 8 -25.37 41.93 105.54
C GLU A 8 -25.55 40.55 106.19
N ASN A 9 -26.65 40.33 106.93
CA ASN A 9 -26.96 39.06 107.62
C ASN A 9 -28.20 38.32 107.05
N ALA A 10 -28.82 38.82 105.98
CA ALA A 10 -29.99 38.18 105.38
C ALA A 10 -29.60 36.90 104.62
N SER A 11 -30.44 35.86 104.69
CA SER A 11 -30.24 34.63 103.92
C SER A 11 -30.39 34.85 102.41
N ILE A 12 -29.87 33.92 101.60
CA ILE A 12 -29.95 34.01 100.13
C ILE A 12 -31.41 34.10 99.65
N ASP A 13 -32.33 33.37 100.29
CA ASP A 13 -33.75 33.37 99.92
C ASP A 13 -34.47 34.67 100.33
N GLU A 14 -34.14 35.24 101.49
CA GLU A 14 -34.62 36.57 101.90
C GLU A 14 -34.09 37.67 100.97
N LEU A 15 -32.80 37.60 100.60
CA LEU A 15 -32.19 38.52 99.63
C LEU A 15 -32.87 38.41 98.25
N ASN A 16 -33.18 37.20 97.78
CA ASN A 16 -33.92 36.97 96.54
C ASN A 16 -35.35 37.56 96.60
N SER A 17 -36.08 37.30 97.68
CA SER A 17 -37.43 37.89 97.91
C SER A 17 -37.40 39.42 97.95
N MET A 18 -36.36 40.02 98.55
CA MET A 18 -36.14 41.47 98.53
C MET A 18 -35.76 42.01 97.14
N ILE A 19 -35.10 41.21 96.29
CA ILE A 19 -34.82 41.57 94.89
C ILE A 19 -36.11 41.58 94.06
N GLU A 20 -36.99 40.59 94.22
CA GLU A 20 -38.26 40.50 93.49
C GLU A 20 -39.21 41.65 93.88
N THR A 21 -39.45 41.84 95.18
CA THR A 21 -40.30 42.94 95.68
C THR A 21 -39.75 44.33 95.30
N THR A 22 -38.42 44.53 95.31
CA THR A 22 -37.80 45.77 94.81
C THR A 22 -37.95 45.91 93.29
N SER A 23 -37.86 44.81 92.53
CA SER A 23 -38.04 44.80 91.07
C SER A 23 -39.46 45.16 90.66
N ASP A 24 -40.48 44.63 91.32
CA ASP A 24 -41.88 44.99 91.03
C ASP A 24 -42.22 46.40 91.53
N THR A 25 -41.63 46.86 92.64
CA THR A 25 -41.71 48.28 93.04
C THR A 25 -41.14 49.20 91.94
N ILE A 26 -40.00 48.84 91.34
CA ILE A 26 -39.42 49.55 90.18
C ILE A 26 -40.37 49.49 88.97
N ARG A 27 -41.00 48.33 88.70
CA ARG A 27 -41.93 48.15 87.57
C ARG A 27 -43.18 49.03 87.74
N GLN A 28 -43.74 49.12 88.94
CA GLN A 28 -44.87 50.01 89.26
C GLN A 28 -44.47 51.49 89.15
N LEU A 29 -43.35 51.90 89.78
CA LEU A 29 -42.90 53.30 89.77
C LEU A 29 -42.53 53.81 88.36
N ARG A 30 -42.09 52.94 87.45
CA ARG A 30 -41.80 53.30 86.05
C ARG A 30 -43.01 53.75 85.23
N ALA A 31 -44.24 53.47 85.67
CA ALA A 31 -45.44 53.98 85.02
C ALA A 31 -45.62 55.51 85.21
N ASP A 32 -45.04 56.07 86.27
CA ASP A 32 -45.17 57.48 86.66
C ASP A 32 -43.86 58.24 86.42
N LYS A 33 -43.81 59.02 85.33
CA LYS A 33 -42.63 59.80 84.95
C LYS A 33 -42.19 60.82 86.01
N SER A 34 -43.05 61.21 86.96
CA SER A 34 -42.67 62.11 88.05
C SER A 34 -41.78 61.44 89.11
N LYS A 35 -41.82 60.10 89.22
CA LYS A 35 -41.13 59.32 90.28
C LYS A 35 -39.80 58.72 89.85
N MET A 36 -39.20 59.21 88.76
CA MET A 36 -37.91 58.70 88.26
C MET A 36 -36.75 58.82 89.28
N ALA A 37 -36.81 59.79 90.21
CA ALA A 37 -35.86 59.92 91.32
C ALA A 37 -36.03 58.85 92.42
N GLU A 38 -37.16 58.13 92.44
CA GLU A 38 -37.41 56.96 93.30
C GLU A 38 -37.06 55.67 92.58
N VAL A 39 -37.40 55.57 91.28
CA VAL A 39 -36.89 54.49 90.41
C VAL A 39 -35.36 54.42 90.48
N ALA A 40 -34.65 55.55 90.41
CA ALA A 40 -33.18 55.58 90.54
C ALA A 40 -32.68 55.12 91.92
N ARG A 41 -33.41 55.40 93.01
CA ARG A 41 -33.09 54.92 94.37
C ARG A 41 -33.29 53.41 94.48
N HIS A 42 -34.44 52.88 94.08
CA HIS A 42 -34.72 51.44 94.14
C HIS A 42 -33.82 50.64 93.20
N VAL A 43 -33.48 51.15 92.01
CA VAL A 43 -32.49 50.52 91.11
C VAL A 43 -31.11 50.41 91.80
N LYS A 44 -30.69 51.43 92.56
CA LYS A 44 -29.44 51.35 93.34
C LYS A 44 -29.54 50.27 94.43
N THR A 45 -30.65 50.18 95.16
CA THR A 45 -30.88 49.12 96.16
C THR A 45 -30.86 47.72 95.51
N LEU A 46 -31.51 47.54 94.35
CA LEU A 46 -31.53 46.28 93.61
C LEU A 46 -30.12 45.81 93.21
N VAL A 47 -29.24 46.74 92.81
CA VAL A 47 -27.84 46.45 92.50
C VAL A 47 -27.06 46.05 93.74
N THR A 48 -27.28 46.70 94.89
CA THR A 48 -26.67 46.31 96.18
C THR A 48 -27.12 44.91 96.61
N LEU A 49 -28.42 44.62 96.55
CA LEU A 49 -28.95 43.29 96.92
C LEU A 49 -28.37 42.18 96.02
N ARG A 50 -28.33 42.39 94.70
CA ARG A 50 -27.73 41.41 93.76
C ARG A 50 -26.23 41.20 94.00
N ARG A 51 -25.51 42.23 94.48
CA ARG A 51 -24.12 42.09 94.92
C ARG A 51 -24.02 41.23 96.18
N LEU A 52 -24.86 41.46 97.18
CA LEU A 52 -24.88 40.68 98.42
C LEU A 52 -25.23 39.20 98.18
N VAL A 53 -26.18 38.90 97.29
CA VAL A 53 -26.46 37.51 96.87
C VAL A 53 -25.21 36.84 96.29
N LYS A 54 -24.47 37.54 95.43
CA LYS A 54 -23.24 37.01 94.82
C LYS A 54 -22.15 36.78 95.87
N GLU A 55 -21.93 37.73 96.78
CA GLU A 55 -20.94 37.60 97.86
C GLU A 55 -21.33 36.51 98.89
N ALA A 56 -22.63 36.24 99.08
CA ALA A 56 -23.12 35.12 99.88
C ALA A 56 -22.95 33.76 99.17
N GLN A 57 -23.21 33.70 97.85
CA GLN A 57 -22.99 32.49 97.04
C GLN A 57 -21.50 32.13 96.93
N GLU A 58 -20.62 33.11 96.82
CA GLU A 58 -19.16 32.89 96.79
C GLU A 58 -18.67 32.33 98.13
N LYS A 59 -19.15 32.84 99.27
CA LYS A 59 -18.89 32.26 100.61
C LYS A 59 -19.48 30.86 100.78
N ALA A 60 -20.61 30.54 100.14
CA ALA A 60 -21.17 29.19 100.19
C ALA A 60 -20.28 28.19 99.42
N ALA A 61 -19.74 28.59 98.27
CA ALA A 61 -18.82 27.77 97.48
C ALA A 61 -17.47 27.52 98.20
N GLU A 62 -16.89 28.55 98.84
CA GLU A 62 -15.62 28.39 99.58
C GLU A 62 -15.73 27.36 100.73
N ASN A 63 -16.88 27.29 101.41
CA ASN A 63 -17.11 26.29 102.47
C ASN A 63 -17.30 24.86 101.95
N GLN A 64 -17.51 24.66 100.64
CA GLN A 64 -17.78 23.34 100.05
C GLN A 64 -16.52 22.63 99.52
N ILE A 65 -15.37 23.33 99.48
CA ILE A 65 -14.09 22.84 98.94
C ILE A 65 -13.23 22.11 100.02
N VAL A 66 -13.67 22.07 101.27
CA VAL A 66 -12.91 21.53 102.43
C VAL A 66 -13.38 20.11 102.84
N ALA A 67 -14.23 19.46 102.04
CA ALA A 67 -14.97 18.25 102.45
C ALA A 67 -14.66 16.95 101.67
N GLU A 68 -14.02 17.00 100.50
CA GLU A 68 -13.76 15.82 99.65
C GLU A 68 -12.26 15.66 99.30
N GLU A 69 -11.51 15.14 100.28
CA GLU A 69 -10.20 14.53 100.08
C GLU A 69 -10.26 13.08 100.56
N GLN A 70 -9.56 12.14 99.90
CA GLN A 70 -9.68 10.66 99.96
C GLN A 70 -10.75 10.09 98.98
N THR A 71 -10.55 8.97 98.25
CA THR A 71 -9.48 7.95 98.35
C THR A 71 -9.17 7.22 97.01
N THR A 72 -7.90 7.27 96.58
CA THR A 72 -7.07 6.16 96.02
C THR A 72 -7.51 5.25 94.86
N GLU A 73 -6.71 5.27 93.77
CA GLU A 73 -6.33 4.10 92.93
C GLU A 73 -5.34 3.14 93.70
N PRO A 74 -4.60 2.13 93.14
CA PRO A 74 -4.54 1.58 91.76
C PRO A 74 -4.34 0.03 91.64
N LYS A 75 -4.08 -0.43 90.38
CA LYS A 75 -2.97 -1.35 89.99
C LYS A 75 -3.23 -2.85 89.65
N ALA A 76 -3.29 -3.13 88.34
CA ALA A 76 -2.71 -4.23 87.53
C ALA A 76 -2.59 -5.70 88.05
N ALA A 77 -2.96 -6.69 87.22
CA ALA A 77 -2.01 -7.60 86.50
C ALA A 77 -2.65 -8.79 85.72
N GLN A 78 -2.04 -9.14 84.58
CA GLN A 78 -1.99 -10.47 83.90
C GLN A 78 -3.28 -11.12 83.32
N ALA A 79 -3.07 -12.07 82.37
CA ALA A 79 -4.07 -12.86 81.63
C ALA A 79 -3.85 -14.37 81.88
N PRO A 80 -4.75 -15.31 81.46
CA PRO A 80 -4.51 -16.02 80.19
C PRO A 80 -5.71 -16.72 79.44
N VAL A 81 -5.55 -16.91 78.11
CA VAL A 81 -5.89 -18.11 77.29
C VAL A 81 -7.36 -18.51 76.94
N ALA A 82 -7.50 -19.18 75.77
CA ALA A 82 -8.63 -19.97 75.19
C ALA A 82 -9.80 -19.22 74.51
N GLU A 83 -10.36 -19.66 73.36
CA GLU A 83 -9.90 -20.55 72.25
C GLU A 83 -10.87 -20.47 71.04
N ALA A 84 -10.40 -20.50 69.78
CA ALA A 84 -11.20 -20.78 68.56
C ALA A 84 -10.31 -20.91 67.28
N ASP A 85 -10.73 -21.76 66.33
CA ASP A 85 -10.11 -21.98 64.99
C ASP A 85 -10.28 -20.76 64.03
N ASN A 86 -9.69 -20.65 62.83
CA ASN A 86 -9.43 -21.69 61.81
C ASN A 86 -8.54 -21.19 60.62
N ASN A 87 -7.91 -22.09 59.86
CA ASN A 87 -7.32 -21.94 58.50
C ASN A 87 -6.16 -20.90 58.30
N GLN A 88 -5.24 -20.98 57.31
CA GLN A 88 -4.77 -22.05 56.41
C GLN A 88 -3.35 -21.67 55.84
N GLU A 89 -2.68 -22.67 55.23
CA GLU A 89 -1.77 -22.64 54.05
C GLU A 89 -1.34 -21.29 53.40
N GLU A 90 -0.12 -21.12 52.84
CA GLU A 90 1.11 -21.94 52.82
C GLU A 90 2.33 -21.05 52.44
N ALA A 91 3.57 -21.53 52.62
CA ALA A 91 4.78 -20.77 52.29
C ALA A 91 5.23 -21.02 50.83
N ALA A 92 5.45 -19.95 50.05
CA ALA A 92 5.75 -20.04 48.62
C ALA A 92 7.18 -20.58 48.30
N PRO A 93 7.32 -21.70 47.55
CA PRO A 93 8.61 -22.25 47.13
C PRO A 93 8.95 -21.85 45.68
N VAL A 94 9.69 -20.76 45.51
CA VAL A 94 10.00 -20.19 44.16
C VAL A 94 11.14 -20.93 43.42
N ASN A 95 11.76 -21.97 44.02
CA ASN A 95 12.96 -22.61 43.47
C ASN A 95 12.72 -23.87 42.60
N ASP A 96 11.65 -24.64 42.81
CA ASP A 96 11.55 -25.98 42.19
C ASP A 96 11.36 -25.95 40.66
N ALA A 97 10.69 -24.93 40.12
CA ALA A 97 10.54 -24.75 38.68
C ALA A 97 11.90 -24.54 37.97
N ALA A 98 12.83 -23.81 38.59
CA ALA A 98 14.18 -23.60 38.05
C ALA A 98 15.03 -24.87 38.12
N VAL A 99 14.90 -25.65 39.21
CA VAL A 99 15.58 -26.94 39.36
C VAL A 99 15.07 -27.97 38.35
N ALA A 100 13.75 -28.00 38.09
CA ALA A 100 13.16 -28.87 37.08
C ALA A 100 13.67 -28.55 35.66
N ALA A 101 13.74 -27.26 35.29
CA ALA A 101 14.25 -26.82 33.99
C ALA A 101 15.72 -27.22 33.78
N LEU A 102 16.60 -26.92 34.75
CA LEU A 102 18.02 -27.29 34.71
C LEU A 102 18.24 -28.82 34.69
N THR A 103 17.35 -29.59 35.33
CA THR A 103 17.41 -31.06 35.30
C THR A 103 17.06 -31.61 33.92
N LEU A 104 16.08 -31.02 33.24
CA LEU A 104 15.69 -31.38 31.87
C LEU A 104 16.81 -31.06 30.86
N GLU A 105 17.38 -29.86 30.94
CA GLU A 105 18.49 -29.43 30.07
C GLU A 105 19.72 -30.33 30.25
N LYS A 106 20.06 -30.68 31.49
CA LYS A 106 21.14 -31.63 31.79
C LYS A 106 20.90 -33.01 31.14
N GLN A 107 19.67 -33.55 31.23
CA GLN A 107 19.35 -34.83 30.60
C GLN A 107 19.47 -34.79 29.07
N GLN A 108 19.11 -33.67 28.44
CA GLN A 108 19.29 -33.48 27.00
C GLN A 108 20.78 -33.41 26.61
N LEU A 109 21.61 -32.74 27.40
CA LEU A 109 23.07 -32.68 27.22
C LEU A 109 23.74 -34.05 27.40
N GLU A 110 23.37 -34.82 28.43
CA GLU A 110 23.89 -36.19 28.63
C GLU A 110 23.49 -37.13 27.50
N ALA A 111 22.25 -37.03 27.00
CA ALA A 111 21.80 -37.79 25.82
C ALA A 111 22.56 -37.39 24.54
N ALA A 112 22.80 -36.10 24.33
CA ALA A 112 23.57 -35.60 23.18
C ALA A 112 25.03 -36.08 23.18
N MET A 113 25.69 -36.08 24.35
CA MET A 113 27.04 -36.66 24.48
C MET A 113 27.05 -38.16 24.19
N LEU A 114 26.09 -38.94 24.71
CA LEU A 114 25.99 -40.38 24.44
C LEU A 114 25.77 -40.70 22.96
N ALA A 115 25.02 -39.86 22.24
CA ALA A 115 24.84 -39.97 20.79
C ALA A 115 26.15 -39.67 20.04
N ALA A 116 26.85 -38.58 20.40
CA ALA A 116 28.13 -38.22 19.80
C ALA A 116 29.24 -39.27 20.06
N GLN A 117 29.27 -39.85 21.26
CA GLN A 117 30.23 -40.88 21.64
C GLN A 117 30.02 -42.16 20.81
N LYS A 118 28.78 -42.63 20.66
CA LYS A 118 28.45 -43.76 19.77
C LYS A 118 28.79 -43.49 18.30
N ALA A 119 28.56 -42.27 17.81
CA ALA A 119 28.92 -41.90 16.44
C ALA A 119 30.44 -41.91 16.23
N HIS A 120 31.23 -41.52 17.23
CA HIS A 120 32.69 -41.62 17.19
C HIS A 120 33.17 -43.08 17.21
N GLU A 121 32.62 -43.92 18.09
CA GLU A 121 32.95 -45.35 18.18
C GLU A 121 32.71 -46.09 16.84
N LEU A 122 31.57 -45.83 16.20
CA LEU A 122 31.23 -46.35 14.87
C LEU A 122 32.28 -45.95 13.83
N LYS A 123 32.65 -44.67 13.80
CA LYS A 123 33.62 -44.14 12.83
C LYS A 123 35.04 -44.66 13.05
N THR A 124 35.44 -44.94 14.30
CA THR A 124 36.70 -45.65 14.57
C THR A 124 36.67 -47.11 14.09
N ALA A 125 35.54 -47.80 14.21
CA ALA A 125 35.40 -49.17 13.71
C ALA A 125 35.44 -49.26 12.17
N GLU A 126 34.89 -48.27 11.47
CA GLU A 126 35.00 -48.14 10.01
C GLU A 126 36.45 -47.94 9.56
N LEU A 127 37.20 -47.05 10.21
CA LEU A 127 38.61 -46.77 9.89
C LEU A 127 39.52 -47.99 10.12
N ASP A 128 39.31 -48.77 11.20
CA ASP A 128 40.04 -50.02 11.43
C ASP A 128 39.68 -51.12 10.40
N ALA A 129 38.46 -51.09 9.84
CA ALA A 129 38.07 -51.99 8.75
C ALA A 129 38.71 -51.59 7.40
N GLU A 130 38.82 -50.30 7.10
CA GLU A 130 39.56 -49.80 5.92
C GLU A 130 41.05 -50.09 6.02
N LYS A 131 41.66 -49.90 7.19
CA LYS A 131 43.07 -50.22 7.44
C LYS A 131 43.37 -51.69 7.15
N LYS A 132 42.52 -52.62 7.59
CA LYS A 132 42.66 -54.05 7.31
C LYS A 132 42.53 -54.38 5.81
N LYS A 133 41.67 -53.69 5.05
CA LYS A 133 41.58 -53.82 3.59
C LYS A 133 42.86 -53.34 2.88
N LEU A 134 43.45 -52.23 3.35
CA LEU A 134 44.70 -51.72 2.81
C LEU A 134 45.89 -52.65 3.12
N GLU A 135 45.91 -53.26 4.31
CA GLU A 135 46.92 -54.26 4.68
C GLU A 135 46.84 -55.54 3.83
N THR A 136 45.64 -56.01 3.45
CA THR A 136 45.50 -57.14 2.50
C THR A 136 45.89 -56.74 1.07
N ALA A 137 45.40 -55.62 0.53
CA ALA A 137 45.77 -55.16 -0.81
C ALA A 137 47.29 -54.94 -0.97
N LEU A 138 47.96 -54.45 0.08
CA LEU A 138 49.42 -54.25 0.10
C LEU A 138 50.20 -55.58 0.16
N LYS A 139 49.58 -56.68 0.60
CA LYS A 139 50.16 -58.04 0.51
C LYS A 139 50.05 -58.59 -0.92
N GLU A 140 48.86 -58.50 -1.52
CA GLU A 140 48.61 -58.94 -2.91
C GLU A 140 49.52 -58.23 -3.91
N ALA A 141 49.72 -56.91 -3.76
CA ALA A 141 50.63 -56.13 -4.59
C ALA A 141 52.10 -56.59 -4.51
N LYS A 142 52.55 -57.09 -3.34
CA LYS A 142 53.92 -57.62 -3.17
C LYS A 142 54.09 -58.99 -3.82
N GLU A 143 53.06 -59.83 -3.75
CA GLU A 143 53.06 -61.16 -4.40
C GLU A 143 53.06 -61.01 -5.93
N ALA A 144 52.28 -60.08 -6.49
CA ALA A 144 52.32 -59.73 -7.91
C ALA A 144 53.71 -59.22 -8.37
N HIS A 145 54.36 -58.36 -7.58
CA HIS A 145 55.71 -57.86 -7.90
C HIS A 145 56.77 -58.99 -7.87
N ALA A 146 56.66 -59.95 -6.96
CA ALA A 146 57.57 -61.10 -6.92
C ALA A 146 57.43 -61.96 -8.20
N THR A 147 56.21 -62.16 -8.70
CA THR A 147 55.94 -62.90 -9.94
C THR A 147 56.53 -62.21 -11.17
N ALA A 148 56.45 -60.87 -11.26
CA ALA A 148 57.00 -60.12 -12.40
C ALA A 148 58.54 -60.20 -12.50
N VAL A 149 59.25 -60.17 -11.36
CA VAL A 149 60.72 -60.24 -11.33
C VAL A 149 61.25 -61.62 -11.76
N ALA A 150 60.48 -62.69 -11.49
CA ALA A 150 60.81 -64.04 -11.95
C ALA A 150 60.69 -64.21 -13.47
N ALA A 151 59.75 -63.51 -14.12
CA ALA A 151 59.58 -63.58 -15.58
C ALA A 151 60.73 -62.91 -16.34
N LEU A 152 61.22 -61.76 -15.86
CA LEU A 152 62.31 -61.02 -16.50
C LEU A 152 63.64 -61.79 -16.52
N HIS A 153 63.95 -62.53 -15.45
CA HIS A 153 65.16 -63.36 -15.39
C HIS A 153 65.19 -64.52 -16.40
N LYS A 154 64.05 -64.89 -16.99
CA LYS A 154 64.01 -65.94 -18.01
C LYS A 154 64.40 -65.41 -19.39
N ASN A 155 63.78 -64.32 -19.84
CA ASN A 155 64.00 -63.77 -21.18
C ASN A 155 65.46 -63.36 -21.45
N THR A 156 66.19 -62.87 -20.44
CA THR A 156 67.61 -62.50 -20.60
C THR A 156 68.47 -63.71 -20.99
N LYS A 157 68.18 -64.89 -20.42
CA LYS A 157 68.95 -66.11 -20.63
C LYS A 157 68.71 -66.73 -22.00
N ASP A 158 67.50 -66.59 -22.54
CA ASP A 158 67.14 -67.12 -23.85
C ASP A 158 67.78 -66.29 -25.00
N LEU A 159 68.14 -65.02 -24.76
CA LEU A 159 68.83 -64.17 -25.74
C LEU A 159 70.32 -64.50 -25.89
N GLU A 160 71.04 -64.76 -24.80
CA GLU A 160 72.47 -65.07 -24.81
C GLU A 160 72.78 -66.30 -25.69
N SER A 161 71.88 -67.29 -25.71
CA SER A 161 71.99 -68.50 -26.53
C SER A 161 71.90 -68.27 -28.06
N THR A 162 71.48 -67.08 -28.52
CA THR A 162 71.22 -66.82 -29.96
C THR A 162 72.33 -66.06 -30.67
N LEU A 163 73.33 -65.55 -29.94
CA LEU A 163 74.46 -64.83 -30.52
C LEU A 163 75.67 -65.73 -30.84
N GLU A 164 75.75 -66.93 -30.28
CA GLU A 164 76.86 -67.87 -30.53
C GLU A 164 76.72 -68.66 -31.84
N GLU A 165 75.52 -68.78 -32.43
CA GLU A 165 75.29 -69.57 -33.66
C GLU A 165 75.62 -68.82 -34.97
N LEU A 166 75.78 -67.49 -34.94
CA LEU A 166 75.84 -66.65 -36.16
C LEU A 166 77.26 -66.31 -36.66
N THR A 167 78.32 -66.77 -36.00
CA THR A 167 79.72 -66.42 -36.30
C THR A 167 80.50 -67.48 -37.10
N ALA A 168 79.85 -68.54 -37.60
CA ALA A 168 80.52 -69.74 -38.10
C ALA A 168 80.53 -69.97 -39.64
N ALA A 169 80.09 -69.02 -40.47
CA ALA A 169 79.78 -69.31 -41.89
C ALA A 169 80.12 -68.22 -42.93
N LYS A 170 81.41 -67.81 -43.09
CA LYS A 170 81.82 -66.99 -44.26
C LYS A 170 83.31 -66.99 -44.65
N GLU A 171 83.86 -68.11 -45.14
CA GLU A 171 85.18 -68.16 -45.81
C GLU A 171 85.18 -69.02 -47.09
N ALA A 172 86.23 -68.86 -47.92
CA ALA A 172 86.49 -69.46 -49.26
C ALA A 172 85.60 -68.94 -50.42
N ARG A 173 86.05 -68.88 -51.69
CA ARG A 173 87.28 -69.43 -52.32
C ARG A 173 87.78 -68.60 -53.54
N ASP A 174 88.96 -68.97 -54.06
CA ASP A 174 89.91 -68.28 -54.95
C ASP A 174 89.61 -68.19 -56.48
N ALA A 175 90.57 -67.65 -57.25
CA ALA A 175 90.59 -67.42 -58.72
C ALA A 175 91.66 -68.32 -59.43
N PRO A 176 92.32 -68.02 -60.60
CA PRO A 176 92.03 -67.15 -61.77
C PRO A 176 92.35 -67.76 -63.19
N ALA A 177 92.02 -67.02 -64.29
CA ALA A 177 92.70 -67.01 -65.63
C ALA A 177 92.59 -68.25 -66.59
N PRO A 178 93.02 -68.18 -67.89
CA PRO A 178 92.70 -67.20 -68.95
C PRO A 178 92.43 -67.75 -70.39
N GLU A 179 92.06 -66.84 -71.31
CA GLU A 179 92.29 -66.82 -72.80
C GLU A 179 91.53 -67.69 -73.86
N SER A 180 90.71 -66.97 -74.66
CA SER A 180 90.52 -67.08 -76.14
C SER A 180 89.65 -68.19 -76.80
N ASN A 181 88.45 -67.80 -77.29
CA ASN A 181 87.81 -68.27 -78.55
C ASN A 181 86.50 -67.45 -78.85
N PRO A 182 85.78 -67.63 -79.98
CA PRO A 182 84.66 -66.76 -80.37
C PRO A 182 83.40 -66.88 -79.50
N GLU A 183 83.37 -67.79 -78.51
CA GLU A 183 82.44 -67.66 -77.39
C GLU A 183 82.54 -66.28 -76.73
N ASN A 184 83.68 -65.60 -76.78
CA ASN A 184 83.86 -64.28 -76.19
C ASN A 184 82.92 -63.20 -76.80
N GLU A 185 82.59 -63.25 -78.10
CA GLU A 185 81.59 -62.31 -78.66
C GLU A 185 80.15 -62.70 -78.28
N ARG A 186 79.87 -64.00 -78.19
CA ARG A 186 78.57 -64.49 -77.72
C ARG A 186 78.35 -64.18 -76.24
N LEU A 187 79.34 -64.46 -75.40
CA LEU A 187 79.37 -64.11 -73.98
C LEU A 187 79.37 -62.59 -73.79
N LYS A 188 79.97 -61.80 -74.68
CA LYS A 188 79.85 -60.34 -74.65
C LYS A 188 78.43 -59.88 -74.98
N ALA A 189 77.77 -60.46 -75.99
CA ALA A 189 76.37 -60.15 -76.29
C ALA A 189 75.41 -60.64 -75.18
N GLU A 190 75.65 -61.81 -74.60
CA GLU A 190 74.90 -62.34 -73.46
C GLU A 190 75.18 -61.53 -72.18
N LEU A 191 76.40 -61.02 -71.98
CA LEU A 191 76.78 -60.13 -70.88
C LEU A 191 76.21 -58.73 -71.08
N GLU A 192 76.23 -58.15 -72.28
CA GLU A 192 75.54 -56.89 -72.59
C GLU A 192 74.02 -57.03 -72.38
N ALA A 193 73.43 -58.17 -72.76
CA ALA A 193 72.02 -58.47 -72.47
C ALA A 193 71.75 -58.70 -70.96
N VAL A 194 72.69 -59.27 -70.21
CA VAL A 194 72.60 -59.42 -68.75
C VAL A 194 72.81 -58.09 -68.04
N THR A 195 73.71 -57.22 -68.49
CA THR A 195 73.90 -55.86 -67.99
C THR A 195 72.70 -54.97 -68.31
N ALA A 196 72.10 -55.10 -69.50
CA ALA A 196 70.85 -54.43 -69.83
C ALA A 196 69.68 -54.89 -68.93
N LYS A 197 69.59 -56.21 -68.65
CA LYS A 197 68.64 -56.76 -67.68
C LYS A 197 68.95 -56.30 -66.24
N LEU A 198 70.21 -56.23 -65.85
CA LEU A 198 70.65 -55.76 -64.53
C LEU A 198 70.29 -54.29 -64.34
N LEU A 199 70.57 -53.42 -65.33
CA LEU A 199 70.18 -52.02 -65.33
C LEU A 199 68.65 -51.85 -65.31
N ALA A 200 67.90 -52.69 -66.03
CA ALA A 200 66.44 -52.71 -65.96
C ALA A 200 65.93 -53.12 -64.57
N VAL A 201 66.55 -54.13 -63.94
CA VAL A 201 66.23 -54.58 -62.57
C VAL A 201 66.65 -53.56 -61.53
N GLU A 202 67.78 -52.87 -61.67
CA GLU A 202 68.17 -51.75 -60.82
C GLU A 202 67.22 -50.56 -60.96
N THR A 203 66.75 -50.27 -62.17
CA THR A 203 65.80 -49.18 -62.42
C THR A 203 64.43 -49.52 -61.85
N ALA A 204 63.98 -50.77 -61.99
CA ALA A 204 62.76 -51.26 -61.35
C ALA A 204 62.89 -51.29 -59.82
N SER A 205 64.04 -51.70 -59.28
CA SER A 205 64.34 -51.71 -57.84
C SER A 205 64.34 -50.29 -57.26
N LYS A 206 64.95 -49.32 -57.95
CA LYS A 206 64.86 -47.88 -57.61
C LYS A 206 63.41 -47.38 -57.67
N GLY A 207 62.64 -47.75 -58.69
CA GLY A 207 61.21 -47.43 -58.77
C GLY A 207 60.39 -47.97 -57.58
N VAL A 208 60.59 -49.25 -57.23
CA VAL A 208 59.95 -49.88 -56.06
C VAL A 208 60.42 -49.25 -54.75
N GLN A 209 61.69 -48.86 -54.64
CA GLN A 209 62.22 -48.17 -53.47
C GLN A 209 61.63 -46.76 -53.32
N ASP A 210 61.46 -46.02 -54.42
CA ASP A 210 60.80 -44.71 -54.44
C ASP A 210 59.31 -44.81 -54.12
N GLU A 211 58.61 -45.83 -54.63
CA GLU A 211 57.20 -46.12 -54.29
C GLU A 211 57.04 -46.53 -52.83
N LEU A 212 57.89 -47.44 -52.31
CA LEU A 212 57.91 -47.81 -50.89
C LEU A 212 58.19 -46.60 -49.99
N THR A 213 59.06 -45.69 -50.42
CA THR A 213 59.34 -44.44 -49.70
C THR A 213 58.14 -43.50 -49.70
N ARG A 214 57.42 -43.38 -50.82
CA ARG A 214 56.16 -42.61 -50.91
C ARG A 214 55.04 -43.20 -50.07
N GLU A 215 54.89 -44.52 -50.07
CA GLU A 215 53.84 -45.20 -49.28
C GLU A 215 54.15 -45.13 -47.78
N SER A 216 55.42 -45.23 -47.39
CA SER A 216 55.88 -44.95 -46.02
C SER A 216 55.58 -43.51 -45.60
N GLN A 217 55.82 -42.52 -46.48
CA GLN A 217 55.44 -41.12 -46.22
C GLN A 217 53.92 -40.91 -46.12
N ARG A 218 53.11 -41.61 -46.93
CA ARG A 218 51.64 -41.61 -46.79
C ARG A 218 51.20 -42.14 -45.44
N TYR A 219 51.66 -43.33 -45.05
CA TYR A 219 51.33 -43.89 -43.74
C TYR A 219 51.80 -43.01 -42.58
N ALA A 220 52.95 -42.33 -42.70
CA ALA A 220 53.40 -41.36 -41.70
C ALA A 220 52.42 -40.16 -41.58
N ILE A 221 51.98 -39.59 -42.71
CA ILE A 221 50.99 -38.49 -42.75
C ILE A 221 49.63 -38.95 -42.22
N GLU A 222 49.18 -40.16 -42.55
CA GLU A 222 47.93 -40.74 -42.06
C GLU A 222 47.97 -40.99 -40.54
N LEU A 223 49.07 -41.54 -40.02
CA LEU A 223 49.29 -41.75 -38.59
C LEU A 223 49.37 -40.42 -37.83
N GLU A 224 50.06 -39.41 -38.36
CA GLU A 224 50.09 -38.07 -37.77
C GLU A 224 48.69 -37.43 -37.78
N THR A 225 47.96 -37.56 -38.88
CA THR A 225 46.58 -37.06 -39.02
C THR A 225 45.65 -37.74 -38.01
N ALA A 226 45.70 -39.06 -37.90
CA ALA A 226 44.92 -39.84 -36.93
C ALA A 226 45.27 -39.48 -35.47
N ASN A 227 46.56 -39.29 -35.16
CA ASN A 227 47.03 -38.85 -33.85
C ASN A 227 46.55 -37.42 -33.53
N ASN A 228 46.54 -36.52 -34.51
CA ASN A 228 46.00 -35.17 -34.36
C ASN A 228 44.47 -35.15 -34.20
N PHE A 229 43.73 -36.03 -34.87
CA PHE A 229 42.30 -36.26 -34.59
C PHE A 229 42.08 -36.81 -33.17
N HIS A 230 42.88 -37.79 -32.73
CA HIS A 230 42.79 -38.35 -31.39
C HIS A 230 43.06 -37.31 -30.29
N LYS A 231 44.07 -36.45 -30.48
CA LYS A 231 44.35 -35.31 -29.58
C LYS A 231 43.20 -34.31 -29.52
N ARG A 232 42.56 -33.99 -30.66
CA ARG A 232 41.36 -33.14 -30.70
C ARG A 232 40.23 -33.79 -29.89
N PHE A 233 39.89 -35.04 -30.20
CA PHE A 233 38.86 -35.80 -29.50
C PHE A 233 39.10 -35.90 -27.98
N GLN A 234 40.35 -36.11 -27.54
CA GLN A 234 40.69 -36.06 -26.10
C GLN A 234 40.46 -34.69 -25.47
N ASN A 235 40.74 -33.59 -26.19
CA ASN A 235 40.52 -32.23 -25.68
C ASN A 235 39.03 -31.87 -25.68
N ASP A 236 38.28 -32.26 -26.71
CA ASP A 236 36.84 -32.09 -26.79
C ASP A 236 36.13 -32.88 -25.68
N LEU A 237 36.56 -34.12 -25.43
CA LEU A 237 36.04 -34.96 -24.33
C LEU A 237 36.34 -34.36 -22.95
N LYS A 238 37.54 -33.79 -22.74
CA LYS A 238 37.87 -33.04 -21.51
C LYS A 238 36.97 -31.81 -21.35
N LYS A 239 36.76 -31.04 -22.42
CA LYS A 239 35.90 -29.85 -22.43
C LYS A 239 34.44 -30.20 -22.08
N VAL A 240 33.86 -31.21 -22.73
CA VAL A 240 32.52 -31.72 -22.43
C VAL A 240 32.42 -32.25 -20.99
N THR A 241 33.47 -32.89 -20.48
CA THR A 241 33.52 -33.34 -19.07
C THR A 241 33.53 -32.17 -18.09
N GLN A 242 34.28 -31.10 -18.40
CA GLN A 242 34.30 -29.87 -17.58
C GLN A 242 32.96 -29.14 -17.64
N GLU A 243 32.39 -28.93 -18.84
CA GLU A 243 31.08 -28.30 -19.03
C GLU A 243 29.98 -29.05 -18.28
N ARG A 244 30.03 -30.39 -18.30
CA ARG A 244 29.14 -31.23 -17.48
C ARG A 244 29.32 -30.98 -15.98
N GLN A 245 30.55 -30.92 -15.47
CA GLN A 245 30.80 -30.66 -14.05
C GLN A 245 30.39 -29.24 -13.61
N GLU A 246 30.46 -28.26 -14.51
CA GLU A 246 29.99 -26.89 -14.28
C GLU A 246 28.44 -26.83 -14.27
N LEU A 247 27.78 -27.55 -15.19
CA LEU A 247 26.33 -27.72 -15.19
C LEU A 247 25.82 -28.49 -13.96
N GLU A 248 26.49 -29.57 -13.53
CA GLU A 248 26.13 -30.32 -12.31
C GLU A 248 26.24 -29.45 -11.05
N LYS A 249 27.25 -28.57 -10.97
CA LYS A 249 27.35 -27.56 -9.89
C LYS A 249 26.23 -26.54 -9.96
N SER A 250 25.94 -26.00 -11.14
CA SER A 250 24.89 -24.97 -11.32
C SER A 250 23.48 -25.51 -11.09
N LEU A 251 23.21 -26.77 -11.45
CA LEU A 251 21.98 -27.47 -11.12
C LEU A 251 21.86 -27.72 -9.62
N LYS A 252 22.98 -28.05 -8.94
CA LYS A 252 22.98 -28.19 -7.49
C LYS A 252 22.68 -26.85 -6.79
N THR A 253 23.37 -25.76 -7.14
CA THR A 253 23.08 -24.46 -6.51
C THR A 253 21.63 -24.03 -6.75
N LEU A 254 21.10 -24.21 -7.97
CA LEU A 254 19.69 -23.93 -8.25
C LEU A 254 18.72 -24.79 -7.41
N SER A 255 19.08 -26.05 -7.15
CA SER A 255 18.30 -26.95 -6.29
C SER A 255 18.36 -26.56 -4.81
N ASP A 256 19.53 -26.13 -4.33
CA ASP A 256 19.73 -25.67 -2.96
C ASP A 256 19.02 -24.32 -2.73
N ASP A 257 19.13 -23.37 -3.68
CA ASP A 257 18.41 -22.09 -3.69
C ASP A 257 16.89 -22.29 -3.72
N HIS A 258 16.39 -23.23 -4.55
CA HIS A 258 14.97 -23.58 -4.60
C HIS A 258 14.48 -24.23 -3.30
N ALA A 259 15.31 -25.03 -2.62
CA ALA A 259 14.96 -25.58 -1.31
C ALA A 259 14.79 -24.46 -0.26
N VAL A 260 15.73 -23.50 -0.21
CA VAL A 260 15.64 -22.31 0.66
C VAL A 260 14.40 -21.47 0.34
N ALA A 261 14.09 -21.25 -0.94
CA ALA A 261 12.88 -20.53 -1.35
C ALA A 261 11.59 -21.25 -0.92
N VAL A 262 11.53 -22.58 -1.03
CA VAL A 262 10.39 -23.39 -0.56
C VAL A 262 10.25 -23.37 0.96
N GLU A 263 11.35 -23.34 1.72
CA GLU A 263 11.29 -23.18 3.18
C GLU A 263 10.86 -21.76 3.59
N GLY A 264 11.33 -20.72 2.91
CA GLY A 264 10.85 -19.36 3.09
C GLY A 264 9.35 -19.21 2.82
N LEU A 265 8.84 -19.82 1.75
CA LEU A 265 7.40 -19.84 1.44
C LEU A 265 6.58 -20.62 2.47
N LYS A 266 7.09 -21.74 3.01
CA LYS A 266 6.45 -22.47 4.11
C LYS A 266 6.40 -21.63 5.40
N ALA A 267 7.47 -20.92 5.73
CA ALA A 267 7.51 -20.03 6.89
C ALA A 267 6.53 -18.86 6.75
N ALA A 268 6.45 -18.24 5.57
CA ALA A 268 5.48 -17.19 5.27
C ALA A 268 4.03 -17.68 5.34
N LEU A 269 3.75 -18.90 4.83
CA LEU A 269 2.43 -19.52 4.93
C LEU A 269 2.04 -19.79 6.39
N ALA A 270 2.96 -20.32 7.21
CA ALA A 270 2.72 -20.58 8.63
C ALA A 270 2.50 -19.27 9.42
N ALA A 271 3.23 -18.20 9.09
CA ALA A 271 3.02 -16.88 9.69
C ALA A 271 1.63 -16.32 9.34
N SER A 272 1.23 -16.36 8.07
CA SER A 272 -0.10 -15.92 7.62
C SER A 272 -1.24 -16.75 8.23
N GLN A 273 -1.05 -18.06 8.43
CA GLN A 273 -2.00 -18.91 9.15
C GLN A 273 -2.12 -18.49 10.63
N ALA A 274 -1.01 -18.22 11.31
CA ALA A 274 -1.02 -17.76 12.70
C ALA A 274 -1.60 -16.32 12.87
N GLU A 275 -1.52 -15.48 11.83
CA GLU A 275 -2.21 -14.18 11.80
C GLU A 275 -3.72 -14.36 11.59
N LEU A 276 -4.14 -15.20 10.64
CA LEU A 276 -5.55 -15.53 10.42
C LEU A 276 -6.20 -16.18 11.66
N GLU A 277 -5.47 -17.01 12.42
CA GLU A 277 -5.94 -17.55 13.69
C GLU A 277 -6.18 -16.44 14.73
N LYS A 278 -5.25 -15.47 14.86
CA LYS A 278 -5.42 -14.30 15.75
C LYS A 278 -6.57 -13.40 15.34
N GLU A 279 -6.74 -13.14 14.04
CA GLU A 279 -7.89 -12.40 13.52
C GLU A 279 -9.21 -13.14 13.82
N SER A 280 -9.22 -14.46 13.68
CA SER A 280 -10.41 -15.26 14.01
C SER A 280 -10.76 -15.17 15.51
N GLN A 281 -9.77 -15.23 16.40
CA GLN A 281 -9.95 -15.05 17.85
C GLN A 281 -10.44 -13.62 18.17
N SER A 282 -9.85 -12.61 17.55
CA SER A 282 -10.29 -11.21 17.69
C SER A 282 -11.73 -11.01 17.21
N PHE A 283 -12.12 -11.66 16.10
CA PHE A 283 -13.49 -11.64 15.59
C PHE A 283 -14.47 -12.33 16.55
N PHE A 284 -14.10 -13.45 17.19
CA PHE A 284 -14.92 -14.07 18.22
C PHE A 284 -15.09 -13.15 19.45
N LEU A 285 -14.03 -12.48 19.90
CA LEU A 285 -14.09 -11.50 20.99
C LEU A 285 -15.00 -10.30 20.63
N LEU A 286 -14.89 -9.78 19.41
CA LEU A 286 -15.76 -8.72 18.90
C LEU A 286 -17.23 -9.17 18.84
N LYS A 287 -17.49 -10.43 18.49
CA LYS A 287 -18.83 -11.01 18.46
C LYS A 287 -19.41 -11.24 19.86
N THR A 288 -18.58 -11.53 20.86
CA THR A 288 -19.04 -11.55 22.26
C THR A 288 -19.36 -10.15 22.77
N SER A 289 -18.55 -9.12 22.49
CA SER A 289 -18.88 -7.75 22.88
C SER A 289 -20.09 -7.19 22.12
N GLU A 290 -20.30 -7.57 20.86
CA GLU A 290 -21.54 -7.27 20.13
C GLU A 290 -22.79 -7.86 20.82
N ALA A 291 -22.69 -9.09 21.34
CA ALA A 291 -23.77 -9.74 22.07
C ALA A 291 -24.04 -9.08 23.44
N ASP A 292 -23.01 -8.66 24.16
CA ASP A 292 -23.16 -7.97 25.44
C ASP A 292 -23.63 -6.52 25.28
N LEU A 293 -23.23 -5.81 24.23
CA LEU A 293 -23.79 -4.50 23.86
C LEU A 293 -25.29 -4.61 23.50
N LYS A 294 -25.72 -5.70 22.86
CA LYS A 294 -27.16 -5.96 22.62
C LYS A 294 -27.92 -6.19 23.92
N ARG A 295 -27.39 -6.97 24.87
CA ARG A 295 -27.97 -7.15 26.21
C ARG A 295 -28.06 -5.82 26.98
N GLN A 296 -27.04 -4.97 26.88
CA GLN A 296 -27.06 -3.64 27.49
C GLN A 296 -28.14 -2.75 26.85
N LEU A 297 -28.28 -2.77 25.52
CA LEU A 297 -29.38 -2.07 24.82
C LEU A 297 -30.77 -2.59 25.23
N GLU A 298 -30.98 -3.91 25.28
CA GLU A 298 -32.25 -4.51 25.74
C GLU A 298 -32.57 -4.10 27.20
N THR A 299 -31.56 -4.03 28.07
CA THR A 299 -31.69 -3.60 29.46
C THR A 299 -32.02 -2.11 29.56
N LEU A 300 -31.37 -1.26 28.75
CA LEU A 300 -31.65 0.17 28.68
C LEU A 300 -33.04 0.44 28.11
N GLU A 301 -33.47 -0.28 27.08
CA GLU A 301 -34.84 -0.21 26.55
C GLU A 301 -35.88 -0.59 27.60
N ALA A 302 -35.63 -1.66 28.37
CA ALA A 302 -36.51 -2.09 29.45
C ALA A 302 -36.63 -1.01 30.54
N SER A 303 -35.51 -0.43 30.99
CA SER A 303 -35.50 0.66 31.96
C SER A 303 -36.15 1.94 31.41
N LEU A 304 -36.00 2.24 30.11
CA LEU A 304 -36.65 3.39 29.46
C LEU A 304 -38.17 3.19 29.39
N LYS A 305 -38.64 1.99 29.02
CA LYS A 305 -40.07 1.61 29.06
C LYS A 305 -40.65 1.69 30.48
N GLU A 306 -39.90 1.22 31.50
CA GLU A 306 -40.28 1.35 32.90
C GLU A 306 -40.38 2.82 33.33
N ARG A 307 -39.36 3.64 33.06
CA ARG A 307 -39.35 5.09 33.37
C ARG A 307 -40.47 5.85 32.66
N LEU A 308 -40.80 5.51 31.42
CA LEU A 308 -41.97 6.06 30.73
C LEU A 308 -43.28 5.66 31.43
N SER A 309 -43.42 4.42 31.88
CA SER A 309 -44.60 3.99 32.64
C SER A 309 -44.72 4.69 34.01
N ALA A 310 -43.60 4.95 34.67
CA ALA A 310 -43.54 5.73 35.91
C ALA A 310 -43.87 7.22 35.66
N GLY A 311 -43.38 7.80 34.57
CA GLY A 311 -43.74 9.16 34.15
C GLY A 311 -45.21 9.32 33.77
N ALA A 312 -45.82 8.29 33.17
CA ALA A 312 -47.27 8.26 32.92
C ALA A 312 -48.06 8.26 34.24
N LYS A 313 -47.73 7.37 35.18
CA LYS A 313 -48.36 7.35 36.52
C LYS A 313 -48.18 8.68 37.26
N ALA A 314 -46.96 9.23 37.28
CA ALA A 314 -46.69 10.50 37.93
C ALA A 314 -47.46 11.67 37.30
N THR A 315 -47.74 11.65 35.99
CA THR A 315 -48.57 12.67 35.34
C THR A 315 -50.08 12.46 35.59
N GLU A 316 -50.55 11.22 35.69
CA GLU A 316 -51.91 10.91 36.18
C GLU A 316 -52.11 11.37 37.64
N GLU A 317 -51.16 11.06 38.52
CA GLU A 317 -51.15 11.52 39.93
C GLU A 317 -51.17 13.05 40.03
N LEU A 318 -50.35 13.75 39.22
CA LEU A 318 -50.33 15.21 39.18
C LEU A 318 -51.66 15.80 38.68
N VAL A 319 -52.37 15.13 37.77
CA VAL A 319 -53.74 15.50 37.35
C VAL A 319 -54.75 15.29 38.49
N VAL A 320 -54.63 14.20 39.25
CA VAL A 320 -55.47 13.95 40.45
C VAL A 320 -55.23 15.01 41.52
N VAL A 321 -53.97 15.32 41.84
CA VAL A 321 -53.59 16.35 42.82
C VAL A 321 -54.06 17.74 42.40
N LYS A 322 -53.95 18.11 41.11
CA LYS A 322 -54.53 19.37 40.59
C LYS A 322 -56.04 19.42 40.79
N ARG A 323 -56.76 18.35 40.46
CA ARG A 323 -58.21 18.28 40.63
C ARG A 323 -58.64 18.35 42.11
N GLN A 324 -57.84 17.77 43.01
CA GLN A 324 -58.04 17.91 44.46
C GLN A 324 -57.78 19.35 44.92
N LEU A 325 -56.71 19.99 44.42
CA LEU A 325 -56.40 21.38 44.71
C LEU A 325 -57.53 22.31 44.26
N ASP A 326 -57.99 22.21 43.01
CA ASP A 326 -59.13 22.96 42.46
C ASP A 326 -60.40 22.78 43.32
N GLN A 327 -60.65 21.57 43.84
CA GLN A 327 -61.77 21.29 44.72
C GLN A 327 -61.60 21.92 46.10
N THR A 328 -60.41 21.88 46.70
CA THR A 328 -60.12 22.57 47.97
C THR A 328 -60.17 24.08 47.84
N ASP A 329 -59.73 24.63 46.69
CA ASP A 329 -59.82 26.05 46.36
C ASP A 329 -61.28 26.51 46.23
N GLY A 330 -62.14 25.66 45.65
CA GLY A 330 -63.59 25.88 45.60
C GLY A 330 -64.23 25.91 46.99
N LEU A 331 -63.87 24.96 47.86
CA LEU A 331 -64.34 24.91 49.25
C LEU A 331 -63.83 26.10 50.08
N LEU A 332 -62.58 26.52 49.88
CA LEU A 332 -62.00 27.71 50.53
C LEU A 332 -62.73 28.99 50.12
N LYS A 333 -63.03 29.15 48.83
CA LYS A 333 -63.82 30.29 48.32
C LYS A 333 -65.25 30.27 48.86
N GLN A 334 -65.87 29.09 49.03
CA GLN A 334 -67.17 28.98 49.69
C GLN A 334 -67.11 29.39 51.16
N SER A 335 -66.16 28.88 51.95
CA SER A 335 -66.06 29.21 53.38
C SER A 335 -65.70 30.67 53.61
N GLN A 336 -64.88 31.29 52.75
CA GLN A 336 -64.65 32.74 52.75
C GLN A 336 -65.94 33.54 52.49
N LEU A 337 -66.76 33.13 51.52
CA LEU A 337 -68.06 33.77 51.25
C LEU A 337 -69.07 33.56 52.39
N GLU A 338 -68.98 32.47 53.13
CA GLU A 338 -69.81 32.21 54.31
C GLU A 338 -69.34 33.04 55.51
N LEU A 339 -68.04 33.10 55.78
CA LEU A 339 -67.42 34.00 56.77
C LEU A 339 -67.76 35.47 56.50
N GLU A 340 -67.74 35.91 55.22
CA GLU A 340 -68.18 37.25 54.84
C GLU A 340 -69.65 37.52 55.17
N ARG A 341 -70.54 36.54 54.96
CA ARG A 341 -71.97 36.67 55.29
C ARG A 341 -72.19 36.74 56.79
N GLU A 342 -71.46 35.95 57.58
CA GLU A 342 -71.54 35.99 59.04
C GLU A 342 -70.95 37.28 59.61
N THR A 343 -69.81 37.74 59.10
CA THR A 343 -69.24 39.05 59.44
C THR A 343 -70.22 40.19 59.15
N LYS A 344 -70.94 40.12 58.02
CA LYS A 344 -72.00 41.10 57.66
C LYS A 344 -73.22 41.00 58.59
N ARG A 345 -73.62 39.80 59.03
CA ARG A 345 -74.68 39.60 60.04
C ARG A 345 -74.29 40.18 61.39
N TRP A 346 -73.13 39.81 61.92
CA TRP A 346 -72.63 40.34 63.19
C TRP A 346 -72.49 41.87 63.16
N ALA A 347 -72.10 42.46 62.02
CA ALA A 347 -72.10 43.91 61.86
C ALA A 347 -73.51 44.54 61.93
N THR A 348 -74.54 43.90 61.34
CA THR A 348 -75.93 44.38 61.47
C THR A 348 -76.52 44.15 62.86
N ASP A 349 -76.19 43.02 63.50
CA ASP A 349 -76.68 42.65 64.83
C ASP A 349 -76.08 43.58 65.90
N LEU A 350 -74.77 43.85 65.82
CA LEU A 350 -74.07 44.80 66.68
C LEU A 350 -74.59 46.24 66.51
N GLU A 351 -74.96 46.66 65.30
CA GLU A 351 -75.55 47.99 65.09
C GLU A 351 -76.99 48.06 65.63
N ALA A 352 -77.78 46.99 65.50
CA ALA A 352 -79.09 46.87 66.13
C ALA A 352 -78.99 46.90 67.67
N GLU A 353 -77.98 46.24 68.25
CA GLU A 353 -77.69 46.26 69.69
C GLU A 353 -77.29 47.66 70.17
N LYS A 354 -76.41 48.38 69.45
CA LYS A 354 -76.10 49.80 69.75
C LYS A 354 -77.37 50.65 69.77
N ILE A 355 -78.24 50.50 68.78
CA ILE A 355 -79.50 51.25 68.69
C ILE A 355 -80.43 50.90 69.86
N ALA A 356 -80.50 49.63 70.26
CA ALA A 356 -81.26 49.19 71.43
C ALA A 356 -80.68 49.77 72.74
N HIS A 357 -79.36 49.76 72.90
CA HIS A 357 -78.67 50.31 74.07
C HIS A 357 -78.82 51.84 74.17
N VAL A 358 -78.78 52.58 73.04
CA VAL A 358 -79.07 54.02 73.02
C VAL A 358 -80.50 54.30 73.49
N ARG A 359 -81.50 53.56 72.98
CA ARG A 359 -82.90 53.68 73.44
C ARG A 359 -83.03 53.38 74.94
N ALA A 360 -82.38 52.32 75.42
CA ALA A 360 -82.38 51.98 76.84
C ALA A 360 -81.74 53.08 77.71
N GLN A 361 -80.70 53.77 77.22
CA GLN A 361 -80.14 54.95 77.91
C GLN A 361 -81.08 56.16 77.88
N GLU A 362 -81.82 56.39 76.80
CA GLU A 362 -82.84 57.45 76.70
C GLU A 362 -84.03 57.19 77.64
N GLU A 363 -84.51 55.95 77.71
CA GLU A 363 -85.52 55.51 78.68
C GLU A 363 -85.02 55.64 80.12
N LEU A 364 -83.78 55.24 80.41
CA LEU A 364 -83.18 55.38 81.75
C LEU A 364 -83.05 56.85 82.15
N ARG A 365 -82.64 57.74 81.24
CA ARG A 365 -82.62 59.20 81.49
C ARG A 365 -84.00 59.72 81.84
N LYS A 366 -85.02 59.37 81.05
CA LYS A 366 -86.41 59.76 81.33
C LYS A 366 -86.87 59.31 82.72
N VAL A 367 -86.57 58.06 83.11
CA VAL A 367 -86.89 57.54 84.46
C VAL A 367 -86.11 58.26 85.57
N VAL A 368 -84.90 58.78 85.28
CA VAL A 368 -84.15 59.63 86.22
C VAL A 368 -84.78 61.02 86.32
N ASP A 369 -85.19 61.64 85.20
CA ASP A 369 -85.87 62.94 85.17
C ASP A 369 -87.23 62.89 85.89
N ASP A 370 -88.04 61.86 85.64
CA ASP A 370 -89.30 61.58 86.34
C ASP A 370 -89.08 61.43 87.86
N LYS A 371 -87.98 60.80 88.28
CA LYS A 371 -87.57 60.68 89.69
C LYS A 371 -87.09 62.01 90.28
N ILE A 372 -86.40 62.86 89.51
CA ILE A 372 -85.99 64.20 89.95
C ILE A 372 -87.24 65.08 90.18
N GLU A 373 -88.26 64.98 89.32
CA GLU A 373 -89.53 65.68 89.51
C GLU A 373 -90.28 65.19 90.77
N LEU A 374 -90.29 63.87 91.03
CA LEU A 374 -90.83 63.29 92.26
C LEU A 374 -90.08 63.78 93.52
N VAL A 375 -88.75 63.85 93.49
CA VAL A 375 -87.94 64.37 94.60
C VAL A 375 -88.18 65.87 94.81
N ALA A 376 -88.42 66.65 93.75
CA ALA A 376 -88.81 68.05 93.86
C ALA A 376 -90.19 68.22 94.54
N LYS A 377 -91.19 67.44 94.12
CA LYS A 377 -92.53 67.38 94.75
C LYS A 377 -92.45 66.97 96.23
N LEU A 378 -91.60 65.99 96.56
CA LEU A 378 -91.36 65.55 97.93
C LEU A 378 -90.77 66.70 98.78
N LYS A 379 -89.74 67.39 98.30
CA LYS A 379 -89.14 68.55 98.99
C LYS A 379 -90.16 69.67 99.20
N GLU A 380 -90.99 69.98 98.20
CA GLU A 380 -92.06 70.97 98.36
C GLU A 380 -93.03 70.55 99.50
N SER A 381 -93.41 69.28 99.57
CA SER A 381 -94.25 68.76 100.65
C SER A 381 -93.60 68.87 102.04
N MET A 382 -92.30 68.59 102.17
CA MET A 382 -91.56 68.72 103.43
C MET A 382 -91.56 70.17 103.96
N THR A 383 -91.31 71.15 103.09
CA THR A 383 -91.35 72.58 103.49
C THR A 383 -92.75 73.08 103.87
N LYS A 384 -93.81 72.35 103.51
CA LYS A 384 -95.18 72.62 103.99
C LYS A 384 -95.38 72.05 105.39
N THR A 385 -94.89 70.84 105.69
CA THR A 385 -94.94 70.27 107.06
C THR A 385 -94.11 71.04 108.07
N GLU A 386 -92.92 71.55 107.71
CA GLU A 386 -92.08 72.38 108.58
C GLU A 386 -92.80 73.67 109.03
N LYS A 387 -93.55 74.30 108.12
CA LYS A 387 -94.37 75.50 108.41
C LYS A 387 -95.56 75.20 109.32
N LEU A 388 -96.09 73.98 109.30
CA LEU A 388 -97.14 73.54 110.24
C LEU A 388 -96.56 73.27 111.63
N GLN A 389 -95.34 72.74 111.73
CA GLN A 389 -94.66 72.52 113.01
C GLN A 389 -94.29 73.84 113.71
N SER A 390 -93.82 74.87 112.98
CA SER A 390 -93.55 76.19 113.59
C SER A 390 -94.82 76.91 114.07
N ALA A 391 -95.96 76.71 113.38
CA ALA A 391 -97.26 77.21 113.84
C ALA A 391 -97.69 76.53 115.16
N LEU A 392 -97.52 75.21 115.28
CA LEU A 392 -97.85 74.45 116.50
C LEU A 392 -97.03 74.92 117.71
N ALA A 393 -95.73 75.12 117.53
CA ALA A 393 -94.83 75.58 118.59
C ALA A 393 -95.21 76.98 119.13
N THR A 394 -95.78 77.83 118.27
CA THR A 394 -96.22 79.19 118.65
C THR A 394 -97.49 79.18 119.52
N ALA A 395 -98.38 78.21 119.30
CA ALA A 395 -99.65 78.11 120.05
C ALA A 395 -99.45 77.67 121.52
N LEU A 396 -98.48 76.79 121.79
CA LEU A 396 -98.24 76.23 123.13
C LEU A 396 -97.70 77.24 124.16
N GLY A 397 -97.18 78.39 123.72
CA GLY A 397 -96.64 79.42 124.62
C GLY A 397 -97.72 80.10 125.49
N VAL A 398 -98.94 80.25 124.99
CA VAL A 398 -100.01 81.05 125.63
C VAL A 398 -100.72 80.30 126.76
N GLN A 399 -100.61 78.97 126.82
CA GLN A 399 -101.35 78.14 127.77
C GLN A 399 -100.71 78.09 129.18
N LYS A 400 -99.51 78.67 129.36
CA LYS A 400 -98.70 78.42 130.56
C LYS A 400 -99.07 79.29 131.78
N GLU A 401 -99.55 80.51 131.57
CA GLU A 401 -99.76 81.49 132.65
C GLU A 401 -101.00 81.21 133.54
N THR A 402 -101.91 80.33 133.11
CA THR A 402 -103.20 80.12 133.81
C THR A 402 -103.18 79.02 134.89
N ASN A 403 -102.17 78.14 134.92
CA ASN A 403 -102.18 76.95 135.80
C ASN A 403 -101.61 77.21 137.22
N ASP A 404 -100.81 78.25 137.43
CA ASP A 404 -100.06 78.48 138.68
C ASP A 404 -100.93 78.87 139.90
N THR A 405 -102.25 79.00 139.73
CA THR A 405 -103.20 79.27 140.82
C THR A 405 -103.87 78.02 141.39
N ILE A 406 -103.92 76.92 140.65
CA ILE A 406 -104.63 75.68 141.05
C ILE A 406 -103.79 74.83 142.01
N THR A 407 -102.47 74.99 141.98
CA THR A 407 -101.49 74.24 142.79
C THR A 407 -101.57 74.48 144.30
N LYS A 408 -102.32 75.49 144.78
CA LYS A 408 -102.35 75.90 146.19
C LYS A 408 -103.46 75.30 147.07
N LEU A 409 -104.46 74.60 146.52
CA LEU A 409 -105.69 74.24 147.26
C LEU A 409 -105.99 72.73 147.40
N ARG A 410 -105.03 71.84 147.08
CA ARG A 410 -105.14 70.39 147.38
C ARG A 410 -103.91 69.76 148.01
N ALA A 411 -102.89 70.54 148.34
CA ALA A 411 -101.74 70.07 149.13
C ALA A 411 -102.14 69.60 150.55
N GLU A 412 -103.29 70.04 151.08
CA GLU A 412 -103.79 69.62 152.40
C GLU A 412 -104.66 68.35 152.38
N ALA A 413 -104.93 67.76 151.20
CA ALA A 413 -105.49 66.40 151.07
C ALA A 413 -104.38 65.33 151.11
N GLU A 414 -103.32 65.62 151.87
CA GLU A 414 -102.06 64.89 151.95
C GLU A 414 -102.16 63.63 152.83
N THR A 415 -101.00 62.97 153.01
CA THR A 415 -100.62 62.07 154.12
C THR A 415 -101.45 60.80 154.42
N SER A 416 -102.73 60.70 154.05
CA SER A 416 -103.57 59.52 154.35
C SER A 416 -103.51 58.40 153.29
N GLN A 417 -103.21 58.72 152.03
CA GLN A 417 -103.26 57.76 150.91
C GLN A 417 -101.87 57.34 150.38
N GLY A 418 -100.80 58.04 150.77
CA GLY A 418 -99.45 57.82 150.22
C GLY A 418 -98.87 56.41 150.45
N LEU A 419 -99.23 55.75 151.56
CA LEU A 419 -98.76 54.39 151.88
C LEU A 419 -99.33 53.29 150.96
N LEU A 420 -100.41 53.57 150.22
CA LEU A 420 -100.94 52.64 149.21
C LEU A 420 -100.33 52.86 147.81
N ALA A 421 -99.72 54.03 147.55
CA ALA A 421 -99.15 54.34 146.25
C ALA A 421 -97.84 53.57 145.99
N ALA A 422 -96.97 53.44 146.99
CA ALA A 422 -95.68 52.74 146.86
C ALA A 422 -95.83 51.29 146.40
N LEU A 423 -96.71 50.52 147.06
CA LEU A 423 -96.99 49.12 146.70
C LEU A 423 -97.62 48.94 145.31
N ALA A 424 -98.36 49.95 144.82
CA ALA A 424 -98.88 49.94 143.45
C ALA A 424 -97.79 50.28 142.40
N GLN A 425 -96.77 51.06 142.80
CA GLN A 425 -95.66 51.46 141.95
C GLN A 425 -94.67 50.31 141.74
N ASP A 426 -94.34 49.56 142.80
CA ASP A 426 -93.49 48.35 142.71
C ASP A 426 -94.13 47.26 141.82
N PHE A 427 -95.45 47.07 141.93
CA PHE A 427 -96.18 46.10 141.10
C PHE A 427 -96.27 46.52 139.62
N GLN A 428 -96.38 47.83 139.33
CA GLN A 428 -96.27 48.34 137.96
C GLN A 428 -94.85 48.16 137.40
N ALA A 429 -93.81 48.46 138.20
CA ALA A 429 -92.42 48.32 137.79
C ALA A 429 -92.09 46.87 137.40
N GLN A 430 -92.41 45.90 138.27
CA GLN A 430 -92.23 44.47 137.96
C GLN A 430 -93.06 44.01 136.77
N LYS A 431 -94.23 44.61 136.52
CA LYS A 431 -95.03 44.31 135.32
C LYS A 431 -94.33 44.82 134.05
N THR A 432 -93.78 46.04 134.05
CA THR A 432 -93.02 46.56 132.91
C THR A 432 -91.73 45.79 132.66
N GLU A 433 -91.00 45.40 133.71
CA GLU A 433 -89.82 44.54 133.59
C GLU A 433 -90.18 43.17 133.00
N LEU A 434 -91.31 42.58 133.41
CA LEU A 434 -91.77 41.28 132.89
C LEU A 434 -92.29 41.36 131.44
N GLU A 435 -92.81 42.50 130.98
CA GLU A 435 -93.12 42.73 129.57
C GLU A 435 -91.87 43.08 128.73
N GLN A 436 -90.86 43.76 129.29
CA GLN A 436 -89.53 43.90 128.66
C GLN A 436 -88.84 42.55 128.49
N PHE A 437 -88.76 41.71 129.54
CA PHE A 437 -88.20 40.36 129.45
C PHE A 437 -88.93 39.47 128.44
N LYS A 438 -90.22 39.69 128.18
CA LYS A 438 -90.95 39.01 127.09
C LYS A 438 -90.57 39.53 125.71
N ALA A 439 -90.42 40.85 125.54
CA ALA A 439 -89.96 41.44 124.29
C ALA A 439 -88.52 41.01 123.96
N GLU A 440 -87.63 40.99 124.95
CA GLU A 440 -86.24 40.51 124.83
C GLU A 440 -86.19 39.00 124.56
N ALA A 441 -87.05 38.20 125.19
CA ALA A 441 -87.17 36.77 124.88
C ALA A 441 -87.72 36.48 123.48
N GLN A 442 -88.61 37.34 122.94
CA GLN A 442 -89.06 37.24 121.55
C GLN A 442 -87.95 37.67 120.57
N ALA A 443 -87.29 38.80 120.82
CA ALA A 443 -86.16 39.25 119.99
C ALA A 443 -85.03 38.19 119.95
N SER A 444 -84.69 37.58 121.09
CA SER A 444 -83.71 36.49 121.15
C SER A 444 -84.18 35.20 120.47
N ALA A 445 -85.49 34.93 120.42
CA ALA A 445 -86.05 33.82 119.66
C ALA A 445 -86.01 34.05 118.14
N GLU A 446 -86.28 35.28 117.70
CA GLU A 446 -86.19 35.72 116.30
C GLU A 446 -84.72 35.74 115.82
N GLU A 447 -83.81 36.31 116.62
CA GLU A 447 -82.36 36.28 116.36
C GLU A 447 -81.83 34.83 116.29
N LYS A 448 -82.31 33.94 117.17
CA LYS A 448 -81.97 32.51 117.11
C LYS A 448 -82.53 31.82 115.85
N GLN A 449 -83.70 32.22 115.34
CA GLN A 449 -84.20 31.71 114.07
C GLN A 449 -83.38 32.24 112.89
N GLN A 450 -83.00 33.51 112.90
CA GLN A 450 -82.12 34.09 111.88
C GLN A 450 -80.77 33.38 111.84
N LEU A 451 -80.10 33.22 112.99
CA LEU A 451 -78.81 32.52 113.09
C LEU A 451 -78.88 31.04 112.65
N LEU A 452 -80.05 30.39 112.74
CA LEU A 452 -80.25 29.04 112.19
C LEU A 452 -80.41 29.07 110.66
N ALA A 453 -81.12 30.05 110.10
CA ALA A 453 -81.22 30.24 108.65
C ALA A 453 -79.86 30.62 108.02
N ASP A 454 -79.10 31.48 108.70
CA ASP A 454 -77.73 31.84 108.29
C ASP A 454 -76.81 30.62 108.33
N LEU A 455 -76.88 29.80 109.40
CA LEU A 455 -76.12 28.56 109.53
C LEU A 455 -76.45 27.55 108.42
N ASP A 456 -77.72 27.40 108.06
CA ASP A 456 -78.14 26.49 106.98
C ASP A 456 -77.79 27.02 105.59
N THR A 457 -77.74 28.34 105.42
CA THR A 457 -77.22 28.99 104.20
C THR A 457 -75.72 28.73 104.06
N VAL A 458 -74.93 28.95 105.13
CA VAL A 458 -73.48 28.68 105.13
C VAL A 458 -73.15 27.21 104.85
N LYS A 459 -73.99 26.26 105.29
CA LYS A 459 -73.82 24.83 104.92
C LYS A 459 -74.02 24.60 103.41
N ALA A 460 -75.00 25.25 102.80
CA ALA A 460 -75.25 25.13 101.36
C ALA A 460 -74.10 25.74 100.54
N ASP A 461 -73.58 26.89 100.96
CA ASP A 461 -72.41 27.53 100.34
C ASP A 461 -71.16 26.65 100.45
N LEU A 462 -70.94 26.01 101.60
CA LEU A 462 -69.80 25.11 101.82
C LEU A 462 -69.89 23.86 100.90
N GLN A 463 -71.08 23.29 100.74
CA GLN A 463 -71.31 22.17 99.79
C GLN A 463 -71.10 22.58 98.33
N GLN A 464 -71.46 23.81 97.94
CA GLN A 464 -71.15 24.33 96.60
C GLN A 464 -69.64 24.53 96.42
N LEU A 465 -68.93 25.00 97.45
CA LEU A 465 -67.48 25.20 97.41
C LEU A 465 -66.72 23.87 97.29
N GLU A 466 -67.14 22.82 98.02
CA GLU A 466 -66.57 21.47 97.88
C GLU A 466 -66.77 20.92 96.46
N ALA A 467 -67.98 21.03 95.90
CA ALA A 467 -68.28 20.61 94.53
C ALA A 467 -67.46 21.39 93.47
N ALA A 468 -67.23 22.69 93.68
CA ALA A 468 -66.37 23.49 92.82
C ALA A 468 -64.89 23.06 92.91
N CYS A 469 -64.39 22.76 94.11
CA CYS A 469 -63.02 22.27 94.31
C CYS A 469 -62.78 20.89 93.65
N ASP A 470 -63.75 19.99 93.64
CA ASP A 470 -63.63 18.70 92.97
C ASP A 470 -63.74 18.82 91.43
N ALA A 471 -64.52 19.78 90.92
CA ALA A 471 -64.52 20.13 89.50
C ALA A 471 -63.16 20.71 89.03
N GLU A 472 -62.57 21.63 89.82
CA GLU A 472 -61.20 22.14 89.62
C GLU A 472 -60.16 21.01 89.60
N ARG A 473 -60.21 20.09 90.57
CA ARG A 473 -59.30 18.92 90.62
C ARG A 473 -59.41 18.04 89.37
N ALA A 474 -60.63 17.80 88.86
CA ALA A 474 -60.85 17.06 87.64
C ALA A 474 -60.31 17.79 86.39
N ALA A 475 -60.50 19.11 86.31
CA ALA A 475 -59.93 19.93 85.24
C ALA A 475 -58.39 19.93 85.25
N VAL A 476 -57.76 20.09 86.43
CA VAL A 476 -56.30 20.03 86.60
C VAL A 476 -55.74 18.65 86.21
N ALA A 477 -56.45 17.56 86.50
CA ALA A 477 -56.06 16.23 86.06
C ALA A 477 -56.06 16.10 84.52
N SER A 478 -57.14 16.55 83.86
CA SER A 478 -57.25 16.54 82.39
C SER A 478 -56.20 17.44 81.71
N HIS A 479 -55.94 18.63 82.26
CA HIS A 479 -54.88 19.52 81.77
C HIS A 479 -53.49 18.88 81.89
N LYS A 480 -53.22 18.12 82.95
CA LYS A 480 -51.95 17.41 83.13
C LYS A 480 -51.77 16.29 82.09
N GLU A 481 -52.86 15.62 81.70
CA GLU A 481 -52.87 14.60 80.66
C GLU A 481 -52.56 15.22 79.28
N LEU A 482 -53.23 16.32 78.91
CA LEU A 482 -52.95 17.13 77.71
C LEU A 482 -51.50 17.67 77.66
N VAL A 483 -50.91 18.02 78.80
CA VAL A 483 -49.49 18.42 78.86
C VAL A 483 -48.56 17.25 78.52
N SER A 484 -48.91 16.01 78.90
CA SER A 484 -48.12 14.81 78.56
C SER A 484 -48.25 14.42 77.08
N GLU A 485 -49.44 14.59 76.49
CA GLU A 485 -49.66 14.38 75.04
C GLU A 485 -48.91 15.42 74.21
N THR A 486 -48.98 16.70 74.60
CA THR A 486 -48.25 17.76 73.89
C THR A 486 -46.74 17.65 74.05
N GLN A 487 -46.23 17.20 75.21
CA GLN A 487 -44.81 16.96 75.42
C GLN A 487 -44.28 15.75 74.62
N THR A 488 -45.05 14.67 74.50
CA THR A 488 -44.68 13.52 73.65
C THR A 488 -44.77 13.86 72.16
N ALA A 489 -45.77 14.66 71.75
CA ALA A 489 -45.83 15.21 70.39
C ALA A 489 -44.62 16.10 70.06
N ALA A 490 -44.19 16.97 70.99
CA ALA A 490 -43.01 17.81 70.82
C ALA A 490 -41.74 16.97 70.62
N GLN A 491 -41.50 15.96 71.46
CA GLN A 491 -40.38 15.02 71.31
C GLN A 491 -40.42 14.28 69.96
N ALA A 492 -41.60 13.88 69.49
CA ALA A 492 -41.77 13.27 68.18
C ALA A 492 -41.48 14.23 67.02
N THR A 493 -41.74 15.54 67.16
CA THR A 493 -41.33 16.55 66.17
C THR A 493 -39.83 16.82 66.21
N GLU A 494 -39.20 16.85 67.39
CA GLU A 494 -37.75 17.03 67.52
C GLU A 494 -36.97 15.86 66.89
N ALA A 495 -37.44 14.62 67.10
CA ALA A 495 -36.87 13.44 66.46
C ALA A 495 -36.98 13.48 64.92
N LYS A 496 -38.11 13.96 64.38
CA LYS A 496 -38.29 14.17 62.93
C LYS A 496 -37.38 15.27 62.38
N LEU A 497 -37.15 16.33 63.15
CA LEU A 497 -36.28 17.43 62.75
C LEU A 497 -34.82 16.95 62.65
N LYS A 498 -34.33 16.21 63.67
CA LYS A 498 -33.01 15.57 63.65
C LYS A 498 -32.83 14.56 62.51
N ALA A 499 -33.90 13.83 62.15
CA ALA A 499 -33.87 12.95 60.98
C ALA A 499 -33.78 13.74 59.65
N LEU A 500 -34.45 14.89 59.54
CA LEU A 500 -34.35 15.77 58.37
C LEU A 500 -32.98 16.43 58.26
N GLU A 501 -32.36 16.83 59.38
CA GLU A 501 -30.97 17.33 59.42
C GLU A 501 -29.99 16.27 58.92
N ALA A 502 -30.10 15.02 59.39
CA ALA A 502 -29.25 13.91 58.92
C ALA A 502 -29.44 13.60 57.41
N ILE A 503 -30.66 13.73 56.89
CA ILE A 503 -30.93 13.60 55.45
C ILE A 503 -30.35 14.79 54.67
N HIS A 504 -30.38 16.00 55.21
CA HIS A 504 -29.77 17.18 54.59
C HIS A 504 -28.25 17.03 54.47
N ASP A 505 -27.57 16.58 55.53
CA ASP A 505 -26.12 16.33 55.53
C ASP A 505 -25.71 15.25 54.50
N LEU A 506 -26.55 14.25 54.27
CA LEU A 506 -26.34 13.25 53.21
C LEU A 506 -26.51 13.88 51.82
N LEU A 507 -27.59 14.63 51.58
CA LEU A 507 -27.82 15.31 50.30
C LEU A 507 -26.73 16.35 49.97
N VAL A 508 -26.14 17.00 50.97
CA VAL A 508 -24.99 17.91 50.80
C VAL A 508 -23.73 17.15 50.37
N LYS A 509 -23.49 15.94 50.90
CA LYS A 509 -22.38 15.07 50.47
C LYS A 509 -22.61 14.52 49.05
N ASP A 510 -23.81 14.04 48.76
CA ASP A 510 -24.16 13.54 47.43
C ASP A 510 -24.05 14.64 46.36
N LYS A 511 -24.44 15.88 46.70
CA LYS A 511 -24.22 17.05 45.86
C LYS A 511 -22.73 17.29 45.59
N ALA A 512 -21.86 17.24 46.61
CA ALA A 512 -20.43 17.43 46.43
C ALA A 512 -19.79 16.33 45.55
N LEU A 513 -20.23 15.08 45.71
CA LEU A 513 -19.81 13.94 44.86
C LEU A 513 -20.28 14.08 43.40
N LEU A 514 -21.51 14.56 43.18
CA LEU A 514 -22.01 14.91 41.85
C LEU A 514 -21.23 16.08 41.22
N GLU A 515 -20.92 17.13 41.97
CA GLU A 515 -20.11 18.25 41.47
C GLU A 515 -18.70 17.79 41.07
N HIS A 516 -18.06 16.91 41.86
CA HIS A 516 -16.77 16.30 41.50
C HIS A 516 -16.86 15.36 40.28
N SER A 517 -17.97 14.66 40.11
CA SER A 517 -18.21 13.80 38.93
C SER A 517 -18.39 14.65 37.66
N VAL A 518 -19.11 15.78 37.77
CA VAL A 518 -19.31 16.72 36.65
C VAL A 518 -17.99 17.39 36.24
N SER A 519 -17.10 17.74 37.18
CA SER A 519 -15.77 18.25 36.82
C SER A 519 -14.91 17.19 36.14
N GLY A 520 -14.92 15.94 36.61
CA GLY A 520 -14.21 14.83 35.95
C GLY A 520 -14.69 14.59 34.51
N LEU A 521 -16.01 14.56 34.29
CA LEU A 521 -16.61 14.45 32.95
C LEU A 521 -16.31 15.67 32.06
N SER A 522 -16.10 16.86 32.65
CA SER A 522 -15.68 18.06 31.91
C SER A 522 -14.23 17.96 31.42
N GLU A 523 -13.33 17.39 32.23
CA GLU A 523 -11.93 17.15 31.86
C GLU A 523 -11.81 16.02 30.83
N GLU A 524 -12.58 14.93 31.01
CA GLU A 524 -12.66 13.84 30.04
C GLU A 524 -13.17 14.35 28.68
N LYS A 525 -14.25 15.15 28.68
CA LYS A 525 -14.78 15.80 27.46
C LYS A 525 -13.72 16.67 26.77
N ALA A 526 -12.95 17.46 27.52
CA ALA A 526 -11.88 18.28 26.94
C ALA A 526 -10.76 17.42 26.32
N SER A 527 -10.43 16.27 26.92
CA SER A 527 -9.46 15.33 26.36
C SER A 527 -9.97 14.61 25.10
N LEU A 528 -11.28 14.32 25.05
CA LEU A 528 -11.96 13.78 23.87
C LEU A 528 -12.05 14.81 22.73
N GLU A 529 -12.32 16.08 23.03
CA GLU A 529 -12.29 17.15 22.03
C GLU A 529 -10.88 17.36 21.45
N ALA A 530 -9.83 17.32 22.29
CA ALA A 530 -8.44 17.43 21.84
C ALA A 530 -7.96 16.21 21.00
N THR A 531 -8.39 15.00 21.35
CA THR A 531 -8.08 13.80 20.54
C THR A 531 -8.90 13.75 19.25
N THR A 532 -10.12 14.30 19.25
CA THR A 532 -10.92 14.49 18.04
C THR A 532 -10.24 15.48 17.08
N THR A 533 -9.72 16.62 17.55
CA THR A 533 -8.99 17.54 16.67
C THR A 533 -7.72 16.90 16.10
N ALA A 534 -6.89 16.26 16.93
CA ALA A 534 -5.69 15.57 16.47
C ALA A 534 -5.96 14.46 15.43
N THR A 535 -7.04 13.68 15.59
CA THR A 535 -7.42 12.65 14.61
C THR A 535 -7.99 13.25 13.32
N THR A 536 -8.69 14.40 13.36
CA THR A 536 -9.09 15.12 12.14
C THR A 536 -7.89 15.70 11.38
N GLU A 537 -6.85 16.18 12.07
CA GLU A 537 -5.61 16.65 11.43
C GLU A 537 -4.85 15.48 10.77
N GLN A 538 -4.76 14.32 11.43
CA GLN A 538 -4.18 13.11 10.85
C GLN A 538 -4.97 12.62 9.62
N LEU A 539 -6.29 12.66 9.65
CA LEU A 539 -7.14 12.33 8.49
C LEU A 539 -6.88 13.28 7.31
N ALA A 540 -6.75 14.58 7.56
CA ALA A 540 -6.42 15.56 6.52
C ALA A 540 -5.01 15.32 5.91
N GLN A 541 -4.03 14.97 6.74
CA GLN A 541 -2.67 14.60 6.28
C GLN A 541 -2.69 13.32 5.43
N LEU A 542 -3.44 12.28 5.86
CA LEU A 542 -3.60 11.04 5.10
C LEU A 542 -4.33 11.27 3.77
N GLN A 543 -5.37 12.10 3.74
CA GLN A 543 -6.05 12.47 2.48
C GLN A 543 -5.13 13.22 1.52
N ALA A 544 -4.27 14.12 2.02
CA ALA A 544 -3.26 14.79 1.20
C ALA A 544 -2.20 13.82 0.66
N ALA A 545 -1.77 12.84 1.46
CA ALA A 545 -0.83 11.80 1.05
C ALA A 545 -1.44 10.84 0.00
N VAL A 546 -2.72 10.46 0.16
CA VAL A 546 -3.45 9.69 -0.85
C VAL A 546 -3.52 10.46 -2.17
N ALA A 547 -3.95 11.72 -2.15
CA ALA A 547 -4.03 12.55 -3.36
C ALA A 547 -2.66 12.72 -4.05
N ALA A 548 -1.56 12.86 -3.29
CA ALA A 548 -0.21 12.85 -3.84
C ALA A 548 0.12 11.52 -4.53
N SER A 549 -0.14 10.38 -3.86
CA SER A 549 0.09 9.04 -4.44
C SER A 549 -0.78 8.76 -5.68
N GLU A 550 -2.01 9.28 -5.75
CA GLU A 550 -2.85 9.20 -6.95
C GLU A 550 -2.23 9.94 -8.14
N THR A 551 -1.63 11.13 -7.91
CA THR A 551 -0.91 11.85 -8.97
C THR A 551 0.39 11.15 -9.40
N GLU A 552 1.09 10.48 -8.48
CA GLU A 552 2.29 9.70 -8.78
C GLU A 552 1.95 8.42 -9.57
N ILE A 553 0.88 7.71 -9.19
CA ILE A 553 0.34 6.56 -9.95
C ILE A 553 -0.10 7.00 -11.35
N ALA A 554 -0.73 8.17 -11.50
CA ALA A 554 -1.11 8.71 -12.80
C ALA A 554 0.11 9.04 -13.69
N ALA A 555 1.19 9.59 -13.11
CA ALA A 555 2.45 9.84 -13.82
C ALA A 555 3.12 8.52 -14.25
N MET A 556 3.30 7.57 -13.33
CA MET A 556 3.86 6.24 -13.59
C MET A 556 3.08 5.47 -14.66
N LYS A 557 1.75 5.64 -14.72
CA LYS A 557 0.93 5.05 -15.78
C LYS A 557 1.20 5.68 -17.15
N CYS A 558 1.35 7.01 -17.22
CA CYS A 558 1.73 7.68 -18.47
C CYS A 558 3.13 7.28 -18.95
N GLU A 559 4.08 7.11 -18.04
CA GLU A 559 5.43 6.59 -18.37
C GLU A 559 5.39 5.14 -18.86
N LEU A 560 4.56 4.29 -18.26
CA LEU A 560 4.36 2.91 -18.71
C LEU A 560 3.71 2.86 -20.12
N GLU A 561 2.71 3.70 -20.39
CA GLU A 561 2.07 3.80 -21.71
C GLU A 561 3.07 4.30 -22.78
N ALA A 562 3.96 5.24 -22.41
CA ALA A 562 5.06 5.70 -23.29
C ALA A 562 6.10 4.60 -23.55
N ALA A 563 6.56 3.88 -22.52
CA ALA A 563 7.52 2.79 -22.65
C ALA A 563 6.96 1.62 -23.49
N GLN A 564 5.66 1.31 -23.35
CA GLN A 564 4.99 0.34 -24.22
C GLN A 564 4.94 0.80 -25.69
N ALA A 565 4.68 2.08 -25.95
CA ALA A 565 4.71 2.64 -27.29
C ALA A 565 6.11 2.57 -27.91
N GLU A 566 7.17 2.82 -27.13
CA GLU A 566 8.57 2.68 -27.57
C GLU A 566 8.93 1.21 -27.84
N CYS A 567 8.57 0.26 -26.98
CA CYS A 567 8.75 -1.16 -27.24
C CYS A 567 8.06 -1.62 -28.53
N LEU A 568 6.84 -1.14 -28.81
CA LEU A 568 6.12 -1.43 -30.06
C LEU A 568 6.76 -0.76 -31.28
N ALA A 569 7.40 0.39 -31.12
CA ALA A 569 8.19 1.02 -32.18
C ALA A 569 9.48 0.23 -32.47
N LEU A 570 10.20 -0.21 -31.43
CA LEU A 570 11.41 -1.03 -31.55
C LEU A 570 11.12 -2.40 -32.19
N GLN A 571 10.01 -3.07 -31.83
CA GLN A 571 9.59 -4.32 -32.48
C GLN A 571 9.31 -4.12 -33.99
N LYS A 572 8.66 -3.03 -34.37
CA LYS A 572 8.43 -2.69 -35.79
C LYS A 572 9.73 -2.38 -36.52
N ALA A 573 10.67 -1.68 -35.87
CA ALA A 573 11.99 -1.41 -36.42
C ALA A 573 12.80 -2.70 -36.61
N GLN A 574 12.78 -3.62 -35.65
CA GLN A 574 13.42 -4.93 -35.77
C GLN A 574 12.83 -5.74 -36.94
N ALA A 575 11.50 -5.83 -37.05
CA ALA A 575 10.85 -6.52 -38.16
C ALA A 575 11.20 -5.91 -39.54
N ALA A 576 11.35 -4.59 -39.61
CA ALA A 576 11.83 -3.92 -40.82
C ALA A 576 13.29 -4.25 -41.14
N VAL A 577 14.18 -4.28 -40.13
CA VAL A 577 15.60 -4.67 -40.29
C VAL A 577 15.74 -6.15 -40.69
N GLU A 578 14.91 -7.04 -40.16
CA GLU A 578 14.90 -8.45 -40.56
C GLU A 578 14.39 -8.65 -42.00
N SER A 579 13.39 -7.87 -42.41
CA SER A 579 12.94 -7.82 -43.82
C SER A 579 14.01 -7.26 -44.77
N GLU A 580 14.72 -6.21 -44.35
CA GLU A 580 15.84 -5.64 -45.11
C GLU A 580 17.03 -6.61 -45.20
N LYS A 581 17.29 -7.38 -44.12
CA LYS A 581 18.30 -8.46 -44.10
C LYS A 581 17.92 -9.60 -45.04
N ALA A 582 16.65 -10.02 -45.04
CA ALA A 582 16.15 -11.06 -45.94
C ALA A 582 16.25 -10.65 -47.42
N THR A 583 15.85 -9.42 -47.75
CA THR A 583 15.96 -8.89 -49.13
C THR A 583 17.41 -8.67 -49.57
N LYS A 584 18.30 -8.24 -48.68
CA LYS A 584 19.76 -8.21 -48.93
C LYS A 584 20.33 -9.61 -49.16
N SER A 585 19.90 -10.63 -48.40
CA SER A 585 20.34 -12.02 -48.60
C SER A 585 19.91 -12.57 -49.96
N ALA A 586 18.62 -12.44 -50.31
CA ALA A 586 18.10 -12.87 -51.61
C ALA A 586 18.78 -12.15 -52.78
N ARG A 587 19.11 -10.86 -52.62
CA ARG A 587 19.87 -10.10 -53.62
C ARG A 587 21.30 -10.65 -53.80
N LEU A 588 22.01 -10.96 -52.71
CA LEU A 588 23.35 -11.55 -52.77
C LEU A 588 23.33 -12.95 -53.40
N GLU A 589 22.28 -13.75 -53.19
CA GLU A 589 22.11 -15.04 -53.86
C GLU A 589 21.90 -14.89 -55.38
N VAL A 590 21.10 -13.90 -55.81
CA VAL A 590 20.92 -13.56 -57.23
C VAL A 590 22.22 -13.04 -57.86
N GLU A 591 22.95 -12.17 -57.17
CA GLU A 591 24.24 -11.65 -57.65
C GLU A 591 25.31 -12.76 -57.72
N LEU A 592 25.32 -13.70 -56.76
CA LEU A 592 26.17 -14.91 -56.79
C LEU A 592 25.80 -15.86 -57.95
N ALA A 593 24.50 -16.03 -58.25
CA ALA A 593 24.05 -16.82 -59.38
C ALA A 593 24.43 -16.18 -60.73
N ALA A 594 24.29 -14.86 -60.84
CA ALA A 594 24.71 -14.11 -62.03
C ALA A 594 26.23 -14.18 -62.26
N GLU A 595 27.05 -14.11 -61.19
CA GLU A 595 28.50 -14.22 -61.31
C GLU A 595 28.96 -15.65 -61.66
N LYS A 596 28.27 -16.67 -61.14
CA LYS A 596 28.47 -18.07 -61.60
C LYS A 596 28.16 -18.22 -63.09
N ALA A 597 27.07 -17.62 -63.58
CA ALA A 597 26.72 -17.62 -65.00
C ALA A 597 27.78 -16.90 -65.87
N ARG A 598 28.29 -15.75 -65.43
CA ARG A 598 29.42 -15.06 -66.06
C ARG A 598 30.68 -15.93 -66.11
N GLN A 599 30.99 -16.65 -65.03
CA GLN A 599 32.16 -17.53 -64.99
C GLN A 599 32.02 -18.74 -65.93
N VAL A 600 30.81 -19.28 -66.13
CA VAL A 600 30.52 -20.30 -67.15
C VAL A 600 30.70 -19.73 -68.56
N ALA A 601 30.05 -18.61 -68.88
CA ALA A 601 30.18 -17.96 -70.19
C ALA A 601 31.63 -17.57 -70.52
N SER A 602 32.42 -17.16 -69.51
CA SER A 602 33.85 -16.88 -69.65
C SER A 602 34.67 -18.14 -69.99
N LYS A 603 34.38 -19.29 -69.35
CA LYS A 603 35.00 -20.59 -69.69
C LYS A 603 34.63 -21.04 -71.10
N GLU A 604 33.37 -20.89 -71.50
CA GLU A 604 32.90 -21.23 -72.86
C GLU A 604 33.54 -20.34 -73.92
N ALA A 605 33.63 -19.02 -73.68
CA ALA A 605 34.35 -18.09 -74.56
C ALA A 605 35.85 -18.42 -74.68
N LEU A 606 36.50 -18.84 -73.59
CA LEU A 606 37.91 -19.24 -73.58
C LEU A 606 38.11 -20.57 -74.33
N GLN A 607 37.19 -21.54 -74.19
CA GLN A 607 37.19 -22.75 -75.01
C GLN A 607 36.96 -22.44 -76.51
N ALA A 608 36.03 -21.55 -76.84
CA ALA A 608 35.78 -21.12 -78.22
C ALA A 608 37.01 -20.43 -78.83
N ALA A 609 37.66 -19.51 -78.09
CA ALA A 609 38.91 -18.87 -78.51
C ALA A 609 40.05 -19.90 -78.70
N THR A 610 40.13 -20.91 -77.83
CA THR A 610 41.12 -22.01 -77.94
C THR A 610 40.87 -22.87 -79.19
N ALA A 611 39.60 -23.17 -79.49
CA ALA A 611 39.23 -23.89 -80.71
C ALA A 611 39.52 -23.06 -81.98
N GLN A 612 39.27 -21.75 -81.94
CA GLN A 612 39.57 -20.83 -83.04
C GLN A 612 41.08 -20.68 -83.27
N ALA A 613 41.89 -20.62 -82.20
CA ALA A 613 43.34 -20.64 -82.27
C ALA A 613 43.88 -21.95 -82.87
N LYS A 614 43.27 -23.10 -82.53
CA LYS A 614 43.60 -24.39 -83.14
C LYS A 614 43.25 -24.41 -84.65
N ALA A 615 42.07 -23.95 -85.04
CA ALA A 615 41.68 -23.85 -86.45
C ALA A 615 42.61 -22.90 -87.26
N ALA A 616 43.09 -21.82 -86.63
CA ALA A 616 44.10 -20.94 -87.22
C ALA A 616 45.46 -21.64 -87.39
N LEU A 617 45.89 -22.45 -86.42
CA LEU A 617 47.11 -23.27 -86.51
C LEU A 617 47.00 -24.34 -87.60
N ASP A 618 45.87 -25.03 -87.68
CA ASP A 618 45.59 -26.02 -88.73
C ASP A 618 45.61 -25.34 -90.12
N THR A 619 45.02 -24.14 -90.24
CA THR A 619 45.11 -23.32 -91.46
C THR A 619 46.55 -22.91 -91.78
N ALA A 620 47.38 -22.61 -90.77
CA ALA A 620 48.79 -22.25 -90.94
C ALA A 620 49.67 -23.46 -91.35
N THR A 621 49.33 -24.69 -90.95
CA THR A 621 50.01 -25.89 -91.45
C THR A 621 49.62 -26.23 -92.89
N VAL A 622 48.36 -25.99 -93.27
CA VAL A 622 47.89 -26.07 -94.67
C VAL A 622 48.53 -25.00 -95.56
N SER A 623 48.78 -23.78 -95.07
CA SER A 623 49.51 -22.77 -95.84
C SER A 623 51.01 -23.11 -95.93
N LYS A 624 51.64 -23.58 -94.85
CA LYS A 624 53.04 -24.03 -94.85
C LYS A 624 53.28 -25.18 -95.84
N THR A 625 52.38 -26.17 -95.91
CA THR A 625 52.50 -27.27 -96.89
C THR A 625 52.27 -26.81 -98.34
N LYS A 626 51.40 -25.81 -98.56
CA LYS A 626 51.29 -25.15 -99.88
C LYS A 626 52.57 -24.40 -100.26
N VAL A 627 53.23 -23.72 -99.31
CA VAL A 627 54.51 -23.05 -99.56
C VAL A 627 55.59 -24.06 -99.95
N THR A 628 55.76 -25.17 -99.23
CA THR A 628 56.76 -26.19 -99.61
C THR A 628 56.47 -26.86 -100.96
N ALA A 629 55.20 -26.98 -101.36
CA ALA A 629 54.82 -27.44 -102.71
C ALA A 629 55.17 -26.41 -103.80
N LEU A 630 55.00 -25.11 -103.53
CA LEU A 630 55.40 -24.03 -104.44
C LEU A 630 56.93 -23.91 -104.55
N GLU A 631 57.67 -24.10 -103.47
CA GLU A 631 59.15 -24.15 -103.50
C GLU A 631 59.68 -25.32 -104.34
N ALA A 632 59.02 -26.48 -104.29
CA ALA A 632 59.35 -27.62 -105.15
C ALA A 632 59.06 -27.31 -106.64
N ALA A 633 57.89 -26.74 -106.94
CA ALA A 633 57.54 -26.33 -108.30
C ALA A 633 58.47 -25.23 -108.85
N LEU A 634 58.93 -24.30 -108.02
CA LEU A 634 59.88 -23.25 -108.40
C LEU A 634 61.25 -23.85 -108.75
N LYS A 635 61.77 -24.79 -107.96
CA LYS A 635 63.01 -25.53 -108.28
C LYS A 635 62.89 -26.31 -109.59
N GLN A 636 61.73 -26.91 -109.87
CA GLN A 636 61.49 -27.59 -111.15
C GLN A 636 61.52 -26.60 -112.33
N LYS A 637 60.94 -25.40 -112.17
CA LYS A 637 61.02 -24.33 -113.19
C LYS A 637 62.44 -23.77 -113.36
N GLU A 638 63.29 -23.79 -112.33
CA GLU A 638 64.71 -23.44 -112.48
C GLU A 638 65.51 -24.47 -113.29
N SER A 639 65.16 -25.76 -113.25
CA SER A 639 65.73 -26.77 -114.16
C SER A 639 65.30 -26.53 -115.61
N GLU A 640 63.99 -26.38 -115.86
CA GLU A 640 63.46 -26.07 -117.20
C GLU A 640 64.09 -24.79 -117.79
N ALA A 641 64.30 -23.75 -116.97
CA ALA A 641 64.93 -22.51 -117.40
C ALA A 641 66.44 -22.65 -117.74
N LYS A 642 67.13 -23.67 -117.20
CA LYS A 642 68.52 -24.00 -117.58
C LYS A 642 68.57 -24.73 -118.91
N GLU A 643 67.67 -25.69 -119.14
CA GLU A 643 67.53 -26.41 -120.42
C GLU A 643 67.10 -25.47 -121.56
N LEU A 644 66.18 -24.53 -121.29
CA LEU A 644 65.79 -23.49 -122.25
C LEU A 644 66.94 -22.53 -122.59
N LYS A 645 67.81 -22.19 -121.63
CA LYS A 645 69.05 -21.44 -121.93
C LYS A 645 70.01 -22.24 -122.82
N GLN A 646 70.05 -23.57 -122.67
CA GLN A 646 70.91 -24.45 -123.49
C GLN A 646 70.39 -24.59 -124.93
N THR A 647 69.08 -24.70 -125.14
CA THR A 647 68.47 -24.67 -126.49
C THR A 647 68.54 -23.30 -127.16
N ILE A 648 68.38 -22.20 -126.42
CA ILE A 648 68.64 -20.85 -126.96
C ILE A 648 70.11 -20.70 -127.39
N SER A 649 71.06 -21.38 -126.73
CA SER A 649 72.48 -21.38 -127.09
C SER A 649 72.76 -22.15 -128.40
N SER A 650 72.09 -23.28 -128.67
CA SER A 650 72.23 -23.98 -129.95
C SER A 650 71.56 -23.21 -131.09
N LEU A 651 70.33 -22.74 -130.91
CA LEU A 651 69.58 -21.97 -131.92
C LEU A 651 70.32 -20.68 -132.33
N ARG A 652 71.01 -20.01 -131.40
CA ARG A 652 71.85 -18.84 -131.72
C ARG A 652 73.05 -19.19 -132.61
N LYS A 653 73.60 -20.41 -132.54
CA LYS A 653 74.67 -20.87 -133.44
C LYS A 653 74.12 -21.17 -134.84
N GLU A 654 72.95 -21.81 -134.93
CA GLU A 654 72.29 -22.10 -136.21
C GLU A 654 71.87 -20.81 -136.93
N VAL A 655 71.30 -19.83 -136.21
CA VAL A 655 70.96 -18.51 -136.77
C VAL A 655 72.21 -17.76 -137.27
N ALA A 656 73.36 -17.88 -136.58
CA ALA A 656 74.62 -17.28 -137.05
C ALA A 656 75.11 -17.93 -138.37
N VAL A 657 74.99 -19.25 -138.52
CA VAL A 657 75.32 -19.95 -139.77
C VAL A 657 74.37 -19.54 -140.91
N LEU A 658 73.07 -19.41 -140.63
CA LEU A 658 72.07 -18.99 -141.62
C LEU A 658 72.25 -17.53 -142.06
N LEU A 659 72.67 -16.63 -141.17
CA LEU A 659 72.97 -15.23 -141.54
C LEU A 659 74.13 -15.14 -142.54
N VAL A 660 75.23 -15.86 -142.30
CA VAL A 660 76.39 -15.89 -143.22
C VAL A 660 76.01 -16.48 -144.59
N ALA A 661 75.13 -17.47 -144.63
CA ALA A 661 74.59 -17.99 -145.90
C ALA A 661 73.72 -16.97 -146.66
N ASN A 662 72.91 -16.19 -145.94
CA ASN A 662 71.98 -15.24 -146.51
C ASN A 662 72.68 -13.95 -147.02
N GLU A 663 73.70 -13.47 -146.31
CA GLU A 663 74.55 -12.36 -146.77
C GLU A 663 75.24 -12.67 -148.10
N LYS A 664 75.66 -13.93 -148.30
CA LYS A 664 76.27 -14.37 -149.57
C LYS A 664 75.28 -14.32 -150.74
N LEU A 665 74.05 -14.81 -150.54
CA LEU A 665 72.98 -14.72 -151.55
C LEU A 665 72.58 -13.26 -151.85
N ALA A 666 72.63 -12.38 -150.85
CA ALA A 666 72.36 -10.95 -151.02
C ALA A 666 73.46 -10.19 -151.81
N ALA A 667 74.69 -10.71 -151.84
CA ALA A 667 75.76 -10.19 -152.70
C ALA A 667 75.56 -10.62 -154.16
N GLU A 668 75.19 -11.88 -154.38
CA GLU A 668 74.97 -12.46 -155.73
C GLU A 668 73.73 -11.85 -156.43
N SER A 669 72.68 -11.49 -155.68
CA SER A 669 71.51 -10.78 -156.25
C SER A 669 71.80 -9.32 -156.62
N LYS A 670 72.69 -8.61 -155.90
CA LYS A 670 73.12 -7.25 -156.27
C LYS A 670 73.93 -7.20 -157.55
N HIS A 671 74.78 -8.20 -157.80
CA HIS A 671 75.58 -8.26 -159.03
C HIS A 671 74.70 -8.48 -160.28
N SER A 672 73.65 -9.30 -160.17
CA SER A 672 72.72 -9.56 -161.27
C SER A 672 71.75 -8.40 -161.54
N LEU A 673 71.38 -7.61 -160.51
CA LEU A 673 70.59 -6.39 -160.70
C LEU A 673 71.34 -5.32 -161.52
N ALA A 674 72.61 -5.07 -161.18
CA ALA A 674 73.44 -4.05 -161.83
C ALA A 674 73.71 -4.34 -163.33
N GLU A 675 73.69 -5.61 -163.72
CA GLU A 675 73.88 -6.02 -165.12
C GLU A 675 72.59 -5.85 -165.95
N ALA A 676 71.42 -5.99 -165.33
CA ALA A 676 70.12 -5.71 -165.96
C ALA A 676 69.88 -4.21 -166.19
N GLU A 677 70.25 -3.36 -165.23
CA GLU A 677 70.10 -1.89 -165.35
C GLU A 677 70.92 -1.32 -166.52
N ARG A 678 72.09 -1.90 -166.82
CA ARG A 678 72.94 -1.51 -167.95
C ARG A 678 72.30 -1.78 -169.33
N LEU A 679 71.40 -2.78 -169.43
CA LEU A 679 70.66 -3.06 -170.67
C LEU A 679 69.43 -2.15 -170.85
N HIS A 680 68.83 -1.69 -169.74
CA HIS A 680 67.71 -0.75 -169.79
C HIS A 680 68.12 0.61 -170.38
N ALA A 681 69.27 1.15 -169.98
CA ALA A 681 69.78 2.44 -170.47
C ALA A 681 69.99 2.48 -172.01
N SER A 682 70.28 1.34 -172.63
CA SER A 682 70.38 1.21 -174.09
C SER A 682 69.01 1.32 -174.80
N THR A 683 67.95 0.92 -174.10
CA THR A 683 66.61 0.74 -174.67
C THR A 683 65.77 2.03 -174.67
N ASP A 684 66.07 2.97 -173.78
CA ASP A 684 65.30 4.23 -173.67
C ASP A 684 65.70 5.29 -174.69
N ALA A 685 66.95 5.31 -175.18
CA ALA A 685 67.39 6.18 -176.27
C ALA A 685 66.56 5.96 -177.56
N ILE A 686 66.21 4.71 -177.85
CA ILE A 686 65.43 4.32 -179.04
C ILE A 686 63.96 4.80 -178.92
N LYS A 687 63.43 4.99 -177.70
CA LYS A 687 62.06 5.48 -177.48
C LYS A 687 61.93 6.98 -177.76
N GLU A 688 63.00 7.75 -177.59
CA GLU A 688 62.96 9.20 -177.78
C GLU A 688 62.90 9.59 -179.27
N GLU A 689 63.53 8.82 -180.17
CA GLU A 689 63.37 8.99 -181.62
C GLU A 689 61.95 8.64 -182.09
N TRP A 690 61.37 7.55 -181.57
CA TRP A 690 59.95 7.20 -181.80
C TRP A 690 58.96 8.28 -181.32
N ALA A 691 59.32 9.05 -180.30
CA ALA A 691 58.50 10.17 -179.83
C ALA A 691 58.51 11.37 -180.80
N ARG A 692 59.60 11.57 -181.57
CA ARG A 692 59.68 12.61 -182.61
C ARG A 692 58.82 12.26 -183.82
N PHE A 693 58.95 11.03 -184.34
CA PHE A 693 58.15 10.55 -185.48
C PHE A 693 56.64 10.63 -185.26
N ARG A 694 56.14 10.48 -184.02
CA ARG A 694 54.70 10.66 -183.71
C ARG A 694 54.24 12.11 -183.75
N LYS A 695 55.12 13.10 -183.49
CA LYS A 695 54.74 14.53 -183.54
C LYS A 695 54.64 15.09 -184.95
N GLU A 696 55.41 14.57 -185.91
CA GLU A 696 55.29 14.99 -187.31
C GLU A 696 54.09 14.35 -188.00
N ASN A 697 53.82 13.05 -187.76
CA ASN A 697 52.59 12.40 -188.23
C ASN A 697 51.32 13.05 -187.66
N GLY A 698 51.37 13.68 -186.48
CA GLY A 698 50.26 14.45 -185.93
C GLY A 698 49.82 15.65 -186.79
N LYS A 699 50.74 16.30 -187.52
CA LYS A 699 50.43 17.46 -188.38
C LYS A 699 49.87 17.07 -189.74
N LEU A 700 50.10 15.83 -190.19
CA LEU A 700 49.52 15.28 -191.42
C LEU A 700 48.11 14.69 -191.19
N ALA A 701 47.74 14.38 -189.94
CA ALA A 701 46.38 14.00 -189.60
C ALA A 701 45.38 15.16 -189.72
N GLU A 702 45.81 16.38 -189.36
CA GLU A 702 44.97 17.59 -189.38
C GLU A 702 44.60 18.03 -190.82
N THR A 703 45.49 17.79 -191.79
CA THR A 703 45.28 18.13 -193.22
C THR A 703 44.41 17.12 -194.00
N ILE A 704 44.02 15.99 -193.39
CA ILE A 704 43.14 14.99 -194.02
C ILE A 704 41.67 15.18 -193.62
N ALA A 705 41.39 15.94 -192.55
CA ALA A 705 40.03 16.33 -192.19
C ALA A 705 39.36 17.23 -193.25
N GLU A 706 40.13 18.03 -193.99
CA GLU A 706 39.66 18.86 -195.10
C GLU A 706 39.65 18.14 -196.47
N LEU A 707 40.21 16.93 -196.58
CA LEU A 707 40.21 16.11 -197.81
C LEU A 707 39.26 14.91 -197.74
N ARG A 708 38.01 15.16 -197.33
CA ARG A 708 36.92 14.16 -197.34
C ARG A 708 36.54 13.71 -198.76
N LYS A 709 37.13 12.62 -199.27
CA LYS A 709 36.62 11.90 -200.46
C LYS A 709 37.12 10.44 -200.56
N ALA A 710 36.17 9.54 -200.86
CA ALA A 710 36.35 8.16 -201.34
C ALA A 710 37.02 7.12 -200.38
N PRO A 711 36.90 5.79 -200.65
CA PRO A 711 37.19 4.75 -199.65
C PRO A 711 38.15 3.61 -200.09
N LYS A 712 38.39 2.67 -199.15
CA LYS A 712 38.54 1.18 -199.32
C LYS A 712 39.97 0.57 -199.37
N VAL A 713 40.04 -0.70 -198.92
CA VAL A 713 41.08 -1.77 -199.11
C VAL A 713 42.30 -1.82 -198.16
N GLU A 714 42.35 -2.91 -197.35
CA GLU A 714 43.39 -3.99 -197.17
C GLU A 714 44.76 -3.95 -197.92
N PRO A 715 45.73 -4.89 -197.71
CA PRO A 715 46.22 -5.67 -196.52
C PRO A 715 47.79 -5.86 -196.51
N GLU A 716 48.30 -6.99 -195.97
CA GLU A 716 49.59 -7.70 -196.25
C GLU A 716 50.93 -7.30 -195.48
N PRO A 717 51.95 -8.22 -195.36
CA PRO A 717 52.82 -8.38 -194.16
C PRO A 717 54.33 -8.76 -194.44
N VAL A 718 54.99 -9.55 -193.56
CA VAL A 718 56.06 -10.60 -193.80
C VAL A 718 57.58 -10.35 -193.50
N ARG A 719 58.23 -11.38 -192.89
CA ARG A 719 59.70 -11.78 -192.79
C ARG A 719 60.68 -11.02 -191.84
N SER A 720 61.87 -11.55 -191.40
CA SER A 720 62.35 -12.93 -191.03
C SER A 720 63.88 -13.06 -190.72
N ARG A 721 64.34 -14.12 -189.98
CA ARG A 721 65.65 -14.87 -190.11
C ARG A 721 66.98 -14.14 -189.69
N ASP A 722 68.21 -14.70 -189.57
CA ASP A 722 68.90 -16.04 -189.35
C ASP A 722 70.44 -15.73 -189.11
N ILE A 723 71.48 -16.55 -188.79
CA ILE A 723 71.79 -17.99 -188.48
C ILE A 723 73.18 -18.12 -187.76
N GLY A 724 73.51 -19.25 -187.08
CA GLY A 724 74.89 -19.71 -186.72
C GLY A 724 75.07 -20.17 -185.25
N ALA A 725 75.41 -21.43 -184.88
CA ALA A 725 76.64 -22.25 -185.10
C ALA A 725 77.84 -21.83 -184.18
N VAL A 726 78.69 -22.66 -183.56
CA VAL A 726 78.94 -24.15 -183.45
C VAL A 726 80.01 -24.37 -182.32
N LYS A 727 80.30 -25.46 -181.57
CA LYS A 727 79.91 -26.91 -181.38
C LYS A 727 79.84 -27.17 -179.81
N THR A 728 80.23 -28.24 -179.06
CA THR A 728 80.96 -29.53 -179.23
C THR A 728 80.70 -30.54 -178.06
N GLN A 729 80.80 -31.85 -178.33
CA GLN A 729 80.99 -33.04 -177.45
C GLN A 729 80.53 -33.05 -175.95
N HIS A 730 79.25 -33.36 -175.75
CA HIS A 730 78.79 -34.48 -174.88
C HIS A 730 77.34 -34.86 -175.28
N VAL A 731 76.72 -35.84 -174.58
CA VAL A 731 75.27 -36.22 -174.61
C VAL A 731 74.75 -37.10 -175.77
N ALA A 732 74.03 -38.17 -175.39
CA ALA A 732 72.96 -38.90 -176.09
C ALA A 732 72.36 -39.93 -175.08
N LEU A 733 71.12 -40.43 -175.13
CA LEU A 733 69.83 -39.92 -175.66
C LEU A 733 68.66 -40.63 -174.89
N GLU A 734 67.41 -40.45 -175.32
CA GLU A 734 66.15 -40.80 -174.64
C GLU A 734 65.94 -42.25 -174.15
N SER A 735 65.15 -42.39 -173.06
CA SER A 735 64.27 -43.54 -172.80
C SER A 735 63.04 -43.10 -171.97
N GLN A 736 61.93 -43.83 -172.04
CA GLN A 736 60.58 -43.30 -171.76
C GLN A 736 59.81 -43.92 -170.57
N ARG A 737 59.00 -43.06 -169.90
CA ARG A 737 57.57 -43.28 -169.56
C ARG A 737 57.13 -44.34 -168.52
N ASN A 738 57.96 -45.28 -168.07
CA ASN A 738 57.48 -46.49 -167.38
C ASN A 738 57.77 -46.66 -165.86
N MET A 739 57.98 -45.59 -165.09
CA MET A 739 58.20 -45.70 -163.63
C MET A 739 57.43 -44.65 -162.78
N LEU A 740 56.11 -44.61 -162.91
CA LEU A 740 55.22 -43.70 -162.13
C LEU A 740 54.15 -44.44 -161.30
N LEU A 741 54.25 -45.76 -161.14
CA LEU A 741 53.28 -46.58 -160.37
C LEU A 741 53.92 -47.57 -159.36
N ALA A 742 55.24 -47.63 -159.24
CA ALA A 742 55.93 -48.70 -158.49
C ALA A 742 56.35 -48.34 -157.05
N VAL A 743 56.74 -47.08 -156.77
CA VAL A 743 57.42 -46.74 -155.50
C VAL A 743 56.48 -46.25 -154.39
N VAL A 744 55.26 -45.82 -154.73
CA VAL A 744 54.20 -45.49 -153.75
C VAL A 744 53.84 -46.70 -152.88
N ALA A 745 54.04 -47.92 -153.40
CA ALA A 745 53.86 -49.17 -152.65
C ALA A 745 55.08 -49.58 -151.78
N VAL A 746 56.25 -48.96 -151.95
CA VAL A 746 57.51 -49.45 -151.36
C VAL A 746 57.91 -48.73 -150.07
N LEU A 747 57.61 -47.44 -149.89
CA LEU A 747 58.03 -46.70 -148.69
C LEU A 747 56.94 -46.43 -147.64
N LEU A 748 55.76 -47.03 -147.82
CA LEU A 748 54.95 -47.45 -146.67
C LEU A 748 55.69 -48.46 -145.77
N SER A 749 56.72 -49.15 -146.29
CA SER A 749 57.62 -49.99 -145.49
C SER A 749 58.59 -49.21 -144.60
N ILE A 750 58.82 -47.90 -144.81
CA ILE A 750 59.69 -47.09 -143.93
C ILE A 750 59.01 -46.74 -142.59
N LEU A 751 57.70 -47.01 -142.47
CA LEU A 751 56.94 -46.95 -141.22
C LEU A 751 57.46 -47.93 -140.14
N LEU A 752 58.38 -48.83 -140.48
CA LEU A 752 59.03 -49.80 -139.59
C LEU A 752 60.46 -49.44 -139.16
N ALA A 753 61.04 -48.32 -139.63
CA ALA A 753 62.46 -48.01 -139.45
C ALA A 753 62.80 -46.76 -138.60
N LYS A 754 61.81 -45.90 -138.30
CA LYS A 754 62.01 -44.70 -137.46
C LYS A 754 61.06 -44.63 -136.25
N LEU A 755 61.14 -45.67 -135.44
CA LEU A 755 60.64 -45.73 -134.06
C LEU A 755 61.79 -45.94 -133.05
N LEU A 756 63.05 -45.74 -133.48
CA LEU A 756 64.28 -46.02 -132.74
C LEU A 756 65.40 -45.00 -133.08
N LEU A 757 65.24 -43.75 -132.63
CA LEU A 757 66.31 -42.80 -132.29
C LEU A 757 65.74 -41.58 -131.57
#